data_AF-A0A1E2VBK0-F1
#
_entry.id   AF-A0A1E2VBK0-F1
#
_cell.length_a   1.000
_cell.length_b   1.000
_cell.length_c   1.000
_cell.angle_alpha   90.00
_cell.angle_beta   90.00
_cell.angle_gamma   90.00
#
_symmetry.space_group_name_H-M   'P 1'
#
loop_
_entity.id
_entity.type
_entity.pdbx_description
1 polymer ?
#
loop_
_entity_poly.entity_id
_entity_poly.type
_entity_poly.pdbx_seq_one_letter_code
_entity_poly.pdbx_strand_id
1 'polypeptide(L)'
;MEALSVKSSGLLPWCLALLCAASVQANAETQDFKVSDIRVEGLQRVSAGTVFAELPLRVGQTVDTQALSDAAKKVFKSGLFDDLKLARDHDVLIVKVQERPMLSALDIEGNQKVSTDDLKAGLKQTGLEEGQVFRRSTLEKIQLELERMYHAQGRYNASITTDVEKMPRNQVKVSIQINEGTVATIKRINIVGNHAFDNDTLLGRFELEEDSPWSLFSSADQYSREKLTGDLEKLRSWYLDRGYLRFSIESTQVSISPDKQDIYITVNVHEGDRYKVSQVDLAGDLILDKSKLEPLIALQAGQTFSRSLMTASSEAIRQRLGAEGYTYANVNGAPNIDDEKKEVAIRFVVDPGRRHYVRQISFRGNVTTQDEVLRREMTQMEGGWASTDKIQQSKANLERLGYFKTVNVETHKVPGRSDQIDVDYNVEEQASGSISASVGYSQSSGIIYGAQLSQRNFLGTGNTVSVGANKSDYRTSYNFNYYNPYYTIDGISRGYDVFYRKTNYDETDVSNFATDTYGANVTYGYPISNDTRLSLSLGFDETRIRAEEIGGAIAVQEITEFTDEYGDDFWAWKATGRWTQNRLNKGVLATAGSYQTVSLEVAVPGSDYTFYKLNYRGQKYFPIAQDWSLKFRTDLGYGAGFGDYKRLPFYENYYSGGLGSVRGYESNTLGPRGTPSAAARADGEDGDPFGGNILAEGSIELIFPLPFVEDQSSMQTTLFLDGGTVFSDDCYDVSTDCSSGISGDELRFSTGIGLTWLTALGPLTFSVAKALNPDDEDETQFFQFSLGQTF
;
A
#
# COMPACT_ATOMS: atom_id res chain seq x y z
N MET A 1 67.83 18.17 43.46
CA MET A 1 68.59 18.24 44.73
C MET A 1 67.96 17.25 45.67
N GLU A 2 68.76 16.26 46.09
CA GLU A 2 68.65 15.32 47.24
C GLU A 2 67.28 14.68 47.58
N ALA A 3 67.15 13.40 47.92
CA ALA A 3 68.00 12.20 47.88
C ALA A 3 67.05 10.99 48.07
N LEU A 4 67.44 9.85 47.52
CA LEU A 4 66.79 8.54 47.62
C LEU A 4 66.83 7.97 49.05
N SER A 5 65.85 7.14 49.42
CA SER A 5 66.01 5.67 49.50
C SER A 5 65.03 4.98 50.47
N VAL A 6 64.64 3.78 50.05
CA VAL A 6 63.56 2.88 50.50
C VAL A 6 64.03 1.85 51.54
N LYS A 7 63.08 1.34 52.37
CA LYS A 7 62.79 -0.09 52.73
C LYS A 7 62.15 -0.16 54.14
N SER A 8 60.88 -0.53 54.32
CA SER A 8 60.20 -1.85 54.27
C SER A 8 60.45 -2.76 55.49
N SER A 9 59.37 -3.05 56.23
CA SER A 9 59.04 -4.24 57.07
C SER A 9 58.09 -3.77 58.19
N GLY A 10 57.07 -4.46 58.68
CA GLY A 10 56.47 -5.76 58.44
C GLY A 10 55.28 -5.87 59.41
N LEU A 11 54.18 -6.48 58.95
CA LEU A 11 52.98 -6.79 59.73
C LEU A 11 53.29 -7.73 60.91
N LEU A 12 52.69 -7.53 62.09
CA LEU A 12 51.53 -8.36 62.47
C LEU A 12 50.78 -7.81 63.71
N PRO A 13 49.44 -7.84 63.70
CA PRO A 13 48.53 -7.43 64.76
C PRO A 13 48.19 -8.62 65.68
N TRP A 14 47.44 -8.40 66.78
CA TRP A 14 46.40 -9.31 67.35
C TRP A 14 45.94 -8.98 68.80
N CYS A 15 46.45 -7.93 69.46
CA CYS A 15 46.07 -7.63 70.86
C CYS A 15 45.22 -6.35 71.09
N LEU A 16 44.77 -5.65 70.04
CA LEU A 16 43.92 -4.45 70.18
C LEU A 16 42.41 -4.71 69.98
N ALA A 17 41.96 -5.96 70.06
CA ALA A 17 40.58 -6.37 69.79
C ALA A 17 39.71 -6.63 71.04
N LEU A 18 40.19 -6.35 72.27
CA LEU A 18 39.46 -6.70 73.51
C LEU A 18 39.32 -5.59 74.55
N LEU A 19 39.74 -4.34 74.27
CA LEU A 19 39.58 -3.21 75.21
C LEU A 19 38.64 -2.08 74.74
N CYS A 20 37.99 -2.22 73.58
CA CYS A 20 36.94 -1.28 73.14
C CYS A 20 35.51 -1.72 73.52
N ALA A 21 35.36 -2.69 74.43
CA ALA A 21 34.07 -3.27 74.83
C ALA A 21 33.45 -2.66 76.10
N ALA A 22 33.95 -1.54 76.61
CA ALA A 22 33.31 -0.85 77.73
C ALA A 22 33.41 0.66 77.58
N SER A 23 32.29 1.35 77.86
CA SER A 23 32.12 2.80 77.96
C SER A 23 32.16 3.63 76.66
N VAL A 24 31.10 3.53 75.84
CA VAL A 24 30.21 4.66 75.50
C VAL A 24 28.82 4.08 75.17
N GLN A 25 28.03 3.73 76.20
CA GLN A 25 26.58 3.72 76.06
C GLN A 25 26.11 5.16 76.28
N ALA A 26 26.19 5.98 75.23
CA ALA A 26 25.35 7.16 75.15
C ALA A 26 23.95 6.64 74.80
N ASN A 27 23.08 6.54 75.80
CA ASN A 27 21.65 6.53 75.55
C ASN A 27 21.33 7.80 74.77
N ALA A 28 21.11 7.67 73.46
CA ALA A 28 20.29 8.64 72.76
C ALA A 28 18.91 8.55 73.40
N GLU A 29 18.57 9.51 74.27
CA GLU A 29 17.18 9.72 74.63
C GLU A 29 16.41 9.99 73.33
N THR A 30 15.69 8.99 72.84
CA THR A 30 14.55 9.19 71.95
C THR A 30 13.51 9.97 72.76
N GLN A 31 13.53 11.30 72.66
CA GLN A 31 12.46 12.13 73.18
C GLN A 31 11.24 11.97 72.28
N ASP A 32 10.53 10.89 72.50
CA ASP A 32 9.15 10.71 72.08
C ASP A 32 8.36 11.91 72.59
N PHE A 33 7.74 12.66 71.67
CA PHE A 33 6.94 13.82 72.05
C PHE A 33 5.52 13.70 71.53
N LYS A 34 4.58 14.17 72.34
CA LYS A 34 3.16 14.15 72.00
C LYS A 34 2.82 15.40 71.21
N VAL A 35 2.39 15.21 69.96
CA VAL A 35 2.03 16.32 69.07
C VAL A 35 0.73 16.94 69.55
N SER A 36 0.78 18.18 70.06
CA SER A 36 -0.41 18.93 70.52
C SER A 36 -1.10 19.70 69.40
N ASP A 37 -0.35 20.09 68.36
CA ASP A 37 -0.83 20.79 67.18
C ASP A 37 0.14 20.59 66.01
N ILE A 38 -0.34 20.75 64.76
CA ILE A 38 0.48 20.68 63.55
C ILE A 38 0.27 21.95 62.72
N ARG A 39 1.34 22.73 62.56
CA ARG A 39 1.33 23.96 61.76
C ARG A 39 2.06 23.75 60.44
N VAL A 40 1.46 24.19 59.34
CA VAL A 40 2.10 24.16 58.01
C VAL A 40 2.50 25.57 57.60
N GLU A 41 3.76 25.75 57.20
CA GLU A 41 4.32 27.03 56.77
C GLU A 41 4.92 26.91 55.37
N GLY A 42 4.82 27.97 54.56
CA GLY A 42 5.43 28.03 53.22
C GLY A 42 4.52 27.58 52.06
N LEU A 43 3.24 27.31 52.34
CA LEU A 43 2.21 27.13 51.32
C LEU A 43 1.89 28.44 50.61
N GLN A 44 1.68 28.36 49.31
CA GLN A 44 1.27 29.46 48.44
C GLN A 44 0.01 29.08 47.64
N ARG A 45 0.02 27.93 46.95
CA ARG A 45 -1.08 27.44 46.11
C ARG A 45 -1.70 26.15 46.64
N VAL A 46 -0.91 25.31 47.30
CA VAL A 46 -1.40 24.03 47.85
C VAL A 46 -2.16 24.32 49.14
N SER A 47 -3.35 23.73 49.27
CA SER A 47 -4.14 23.89 50.48
C SER A 47 -3.49 23.15 51.66
N ALA A 48 -3.62 23.68 52.88
CA ALA A 48 -3.15 23.00 54.07
C ALA A 48 -3.80 21.62 54.26
N GLY A 49 -5.07 21.47 53.83
CA GLY A 49 -5.79 20.20 53.84
C GLY A 49 -5.11 19.10 53.02
N THR A 50 -4.47 19.45 51.91
CA THR A 50 -3.70 18.51 51.07
C THR A 50 -2.48 17.96 51.81
N VAL A 51 -1.78 18.81 52.57
CA VAL A 51 -0.64 18.39 53.40
C VAL A 51 -1.11 17.48 54.54
N PHE A 52 -2.21 17.84 55.20
CA PHE A 52 -2.76 17.02 56.29
C PHE A 52 -3.29 15.66 55.82
N ALA A 53 -3.81 15.56 54.60
CA ALA A 53 -4.26 14.28 54.04
C ALA A 53 -3.09 13.32 53.77
N GLU A 54 -1.94 13.84 53.33
CA GLU A 54 -0.75 13.03 53.02
C GLU A 54 0.10 12.73 54.27
N LEU A 55 0.03 13.58 55.29
CA LEU A 55 0.79 13.44 56.53
C LEU A 55 0.22 12.30 57.39
N PRO A 56 0.96 11.21 57.64
CA PRO A 56 0.49 10.06 58.42
C PRO A 56 0.60 10.30 59.95
N LEU A 57 0.44 11.55 60.40
CA LEU A 57 0.56 11.96 61.80
C LEU A 57 -0.72 12.67 62.23
N ARG A 58 -1.20 12.38 63.44
CA ARG A 58 -2.40 13.01 64.00
C ARG A 58 -2.08 13.82 65.25
N VAL A 59 -2.83 14.89 65.46
CA VAL A 59 -2.81 15.62 66.73
C VAL A 59 -3.21 14.67 67.87
N GLY A 60 -2.41 14.66 68.93
CA GLY A 60 -2.53 13.78 70.10
C GLY A 60 -1.66 12.52 70.05
N GLN A 61 -1.01 12.22 68.91
CA GLN A 61 -0.12 11.07 68.74
C GLN A 61 1.28 11.36 69.32
N THR A 62 1.87 10.36 69.97
CA THR A 62 3.30 10.40 70.34
C THR A 62 4.12 9.98 69.13
N VAL A 63 5.07 10.84 68.72
CA VAL A 63 5.89 10.63 67.52
C VAL A 63 7.35 10.50 67.91
N ASP A 64 8.02 9.51 67.32
CA ASP A 64 9.45 9.32 67.39
C ASP A 64 10.13 9.86 66.11
N THR A 65 11.46 9.84 66.09
CA THR A 65 12.24 10.32 64.94
C THR A 65 12.00 9.50 63.67
N GLN A 66 11.68 8.21 63.81
CA GLN A 66 11.38 7.33 62.69
C GLN A 66 10.03 7.68 62.04
N ALA A 67 8.99 7.88 62.84
CA ALA A 67 7.66 8.30 62.39
C ALA A 67 7.71 9.67 61.69
N LEU A 68 8.54 10.60 62.16
CA LEU A 68 8.76 11.89 61.49
C LEU A 68 9.45 11.71 60.13
N SER A 69 10.46 10.84 60.05
CA SER A 69 11.15 10.52 58.79
C SER A 69 10.21 9.89 57.76
N ASP A 70 9.38 8.95 58.18
CA ASP A 70 8.43 8.28 57.29
C ASP A 70 7.28 9.21 56.87
N ALA A 71 6.84 10.09 57.77
CA ALA A 71 5.91 11.18 57.44
C ALA A 71 6.50 12.14 56.42
N ALA A 72 7.75 12.60 56.62
CA ALA A 72 8.46 13.45 55.67
C ALA A 72 8.59 12.79 54.29
N LYS A 73 8.99 11.51 54.23
CA LYS A 73 9.08 10.74 52.98
C LYS A 73 7.74 10.64 52.26
N LYS A 74 6.65 10.41 53.01
CA LYS A 74 5.31 10.28 52.42
C LYS A 74 4.83 11.61 51.83
N VAL A 75 4.97 12.72 52.56
CA VAL A 75 4.61 14.05 52.05
C VAL A 75 5.51 14.44 50.87
N PHE A 76 6.80 14.12 50.90
CA PHE A 76 7.70 14.37 49.76
C PHE A 76 7.32 13.53 48.53
N LYS A 77 6.86 12.29 48.72
CA LYS A 77 6.39 11.38 47.64
C LYS A 77 5.13 11.90 46.93
N SER A 78 4.37 12.81 47.52
CA SER A 78 3.27 13.52 46.81
C SER A 78 3.78 14.29 45.58
N GLY A 79 5.06 14.67 45.56
CA GLY A 79 5.69 15.37 44.45
C GLY A 79 5.25 16.83 44.28
N LEU A 80 4.60 17.41 45.29
CA LEU A 80 4.13 18.81 45.34
C LEU A 80 5.19 19.78 45.89
N PHE A 81 6.18 19.28 46.63
CA PHE A 81 7.15 20.09 47.38
C PHE A 81 8.58 19.82 46.93
N ASP A 82 9.39 20.88 46.85
CA ASP A 82 10.81 20.87 46.47
C ASP A 82 11.70 20.62 47.68
N ASP A 83 11.34 21.21 48.83
CA ASP A 83 11.98 21.03 50.13
C ASP A 83 10.91 20.83 51.21
N LEU A 84 11.20 19.98 52.20
CA LEU A 84 10.34 19.73 53.34
C LEU A 84 11.19 19.60 54.60
N LYS A 85 10.91 20.44 55.59
CA LYS A 85 11.59 20.46 56.88
C LYS A 85 10.57 20.32 57.99
N LEU A 86 10.77 19.32 58.83
CA LEU A 86 10.02 19.14 60.06
C LEU A 86 10.79 19.81 61.20
N ALA A 87 10.20 20.83 61.79
CA ALA A 87 10.70 21.52 62.96
C ALA A 87 9.77 21.27 64.15
N ARG A 88 10.31 21.33 65.36
CA ARG A 88 9.55 21.21 66.60
C ARG A 88 9.66 22.52 67.36
N ASP A 89 8.53 23.04 67.80
CA ASP A 89 8.44 24.15 68.76
C ASP A 89 7.60 23.68 69.96
N HIS A 90 8.28 23.35 71.06
CA HIS A 90 7.68 22.73 72.25
C HIS A 90 6.85 21.47 71.90
N ASP A 91 5.52 21.52 72.02
CA ASP A 91 4.62 20.40 71.69
C ASP A 91 3.94 20.56 70.32
N VAL A 92 4.35 21.54 69.49
CA VAL A 92 3.81 21.80 68.15
C VAL A 92 4.78 21.33 67.07
N LEU A 93 4.26 20.55 66.11
CA LEU A 93 5.01 20.13 64.92
C LEU A 93 4.86 21.18 63.82
N ILE A 94 5.96 21.79 63.39
CA ILE A 94 6.00 22.75 62.30
C ILE A 94 6.47 22.05 61.02
N VAL A 95 5.59 21.93 60.05
CA VAL A 95 5.88 21.41 58.71
C VAL A 95 6.18 22.60 57.80
N LYS A 96 7.47 22.90 57.61
CA LYS A 96 7.92 23.93 56.67
C LYS A 96 8.07 23.29 55.30
N VAL A 97 7.30 23.78 54.32
CA VAL A 97 7.33 23.28 52.95
C VAL A 97 7.75 24.38 51.98
N GLN A 98 8.46 23.98 50.94
CA GLN A 98 8.68 24.81 49.77
C GLN A 98 7.94 24.18 48.60
N GLU A 99 6.86 24.81 48.13
CA GLU A 99 6.09 24.32 46.98
C GLU A 99 6.93 24.30 45.71
N ARG A 100 6.79 23.23 44.93
CA ARG A 100 7.34 23.19 43.57
C ARG A 100 6.62 24.21 42.69
N PRO A 101 7.34 24.89 41.79
CA PRO A 101 6.69 25.82 40.89
C PRO A 101 5.81 25.08 39.86
N MET A 102 4.83 25.79 39.32
CA MET A 102 3.98 25.31 38.22
C MET A 102 4.59 25.72 36.87
N LEU A 103 4.56 24.83 35.89
CA LEU A 103 5.00 25.14 34.53
C LEU A 103 3.96 26.05 33.86
N SER A 104 4.31 27.31 33.56
CA SER A 104 3.39 28.27 32.94
C SER A 104 3.43 28.26 31.43
N ALA A 105 4.59 27.98 30.84
CA ALA A 105 4.81 27.97 29.40
C ALA A 105 5.98 27.03 29.07
N LEU A 106 5.86 26.32 27.94
CA LEU A 106 6.89 25.44 27.39
C LEU A 106 7.20 25.84 25.94
N ASP A 107 8.36 26.47 25.76
CA ASP A 107 8.86 26.85 24.44
C ASP A 107 9.88 25.82 23.97
N ILE A 108 9.76 25.39 22.72
CA ILE A 108 10.68 24.46 22.06
C ILE A 108 11.13 25.13 20.77
N GLU A 109 12.44 25.29 20.60
CA GLU A 109 13.05 25.93 19.45
C GLU A 109 14.17 25.06 18.87
N GLY A 110 14.35 25.15 17.55
CA GLY A 110 15.43 24.45 16.83
C GLY A 110 15.09 23.02 16.36
N ASN A 111 13.88 22.51 16.65
CA ASN A 111 13.38 21.27 16.09
C ASN A 111 12.85 21.46 14.65
N GLN A 112 13.65 21.10 13.66
CA GLN A 112 13.26 21.15 12.24
C GLN A 112 12.77 19.81 11.71
N LYS A 113 13.25 18.69 12.28
CA LYS A 113 12.92 17.35 11.80
C LYS A 113 11.75 16.69 12.52
N VAL A 114 11.50 17.07 13.76
CA VAL A 114 10.34 16.59 14.53
C VAL A 114 9.40 17.77 14.75
N SER A 115 8.12 17.61 14.44
CA SER A 115 7.14 18.68 14.63
C SER A 115 7.04 19.05 16.12
N THR A 116 6.81 20.33 16.40
CA THR A 116 6.67 20.81 17.78
C THR A 116 5.48 20.15 18.48
N ASP A 117 4.41 19.83 17.74
CA ASP A 117 3.22 19.18 18.27
C ASP A 117 3.50 17.73 18.69
N ASP A 118 4.26 16.97 17.89
CA ASP A 118 4.66 15.60 18.23
C ASP A 118 5.57 15.58 19.46
N LEU A 119 6.52 16.53 19.55
CA LEU A 119 7.37 16.68 20.74
C LEU A 119 6.53 17.02 21.96
N LYS A 120 5.63 18.00 21.88
CA LYS A 120 4.74 18.36 23.00
C LYS A 120 3.86 17.18 23.43
N ALA A 121 3.34 16.39 22.50
CA ALA A 121 2.56 15.19 22.80
C ALA A 121 3.39 14.12 23.54
N GLY A 122 4.64 13.90 23.14
CA GLY A 122 5.56 13.00 23.84
C GLY A 122 5.92 13.50 25.24
N LEU A 123 6.22 14.80 25.39
CA LEU A 123 6.55 15.43 26.67
C LEU A 123 5.38 15.35 27.67
N LYS A 124 4.15 15.51 27.18
CA LYS A 124 2.93 15.35 27.97
C LYS A 124 2.83 13.97 28.62
N GLN A 125 3.16 12.89 27.90
CA GLN A 125 3.16 11.53 28.45
C GLN A 125 4.18 11.35 29.58
N THR A 126 5.27 12.12 29.55
CA THR A 126 6.32 12.11 30.59
C THR A 126 6.06 13.06 31.76
N GLY A 127 4.94 13.79 31.73
CA GLY A 127 4.51 14.69 32.80
C GLY A 127 5.08 16.11 32.74
N LEU A 128 5.61 16.54 31.58
CA LEU A 128 6.00 17.93 31.33
C LEU A 128 4.96 18.58 30.42
N GLU A 129 3.94 19.19 31.02
CA GLU A 129 2.84 19.89 30.32
C GLU A 129 2.56 21.22 31.01
N GLU A 130 2.17 22.22 30.22
CA GLU A 130 1.71 23.51 30.75
C GLU A 130 0.56 23.28 31.75
N GLY A 131 0.69 23.90 32.93
CA GLY A 131 -0.24 23.75 34.02
C GLY A 131 0.09 22.64 35.03
N GLN A 132 1.10 21.80 34.77
CA GLN A 132 1.54 20.77 35.72
C GLN A 132 2.62 21.29 36.69
N VAL A 133 2.85 20.53 37.76
CA VAL A 133 3.92 20.79 38.72
C VAL A 133 5.28 20.52 38.08
N PHE A 134 6.15 21.52 38.05
CA PHE A 134 7.48 21.40 37.47
C PHE A 134 8.42 20.59 38.37
N ARG A 135 9.17 19.66 37.77
CA ARG A 135 10.19 18.86 38.45
C ARG A 135 11.49 18.92 37.66
N ARG A 136 12.54 19.44 38.29
CA ARG A 136 13.87 19.55 37.66
C ARG A 136 14.41 18.20 37.19
N SER A 137 14.24 17.15 37.99
CA SER A 137 14.64 15.78 37.63
C SER A 137 13.93 15.24 36.38
N THR A 138 12.69 15.66 36.14
CA THR A 138 11.94 15.27 34.94
C THR A 138 12.48 15.99 33.71
N LEU A 139 12.81 17.28 33.83
CA LEU A 139 13.42 18.06 32.75
C LEU A 139 14.79 17.50 32.35
N GLU A 140 15.66 17.19 33.32
CA GLU A 140 16.98 16.59 33.07
C GLU A 140 16.86 15.21 32.42
N LYS A 141 15.87 14.41 32.83
CA LYS A 141 15.58 13.12 32.18
C LYS A 141 15.10 13.31 30.75
N ILE A 142 14.20 14.27 30.52
CA ILE A 142 13.69 14.61 29.19
C ILE A 142 14.81 15.08 28.27
N GLN A 143 15.70 15.95 28.74
CA GLN A 143 16.87 16.39 27.99
C GLN A 143 17.68 15.18 27.51
N LEU A 144 17.99 14.24 28.39
CA LEU A 144 18.73 13.02 28.05
C LEU A 144 17.97 12.10 27.08
N GLU A 145 16.66 11.93 27.24
CA GLU A 145 15.87 11.10 26.32
C GLU A 145 15.72 11.76 24.94
N LEU A 146 15.59 13.08 24.86
CA LEU A 146 15.61 13.82 23.59
C LEU A 146 16.97 13.69 22.91
N GLU A 147 18.08 13.79 23.66
CA GLU A 147 19.43 13.56 23.12
C GLU A 147 19.55 12.14 22.55
N ARG A 148 19.09 11.13 23.30
CA ARG A 148 19.06 9.74 22.85
C ARG A 148 18.18 9.52 21.62
N MET A 149 17.03 10.19 21.54
CA MET A 149 16.15 10.13 20.38
C MET A 149 16.88 10.64 19.13
N TYR A 150 17.53 11.79 19.21
CA TYR A 150 18.33 12.31 18.09
C TYR A 150 19.54 11.41 17.77
N HIS A 151 20.21 10.84 18.78
CA HIS A 151 21.27 9.86 18.56
C HIS A 151 20.78 8.58 17.87
N ALA A 152 19.56 8.11 18.18
CA ALA A 152 18.96 6.96 17.51
C ALA A 152 18.67 7.24 16.02
N GLN A 153 18.47 8.51 15.65
CA GLN A 153 18.33 8.98 14.26
C GLN A 153 19.69 9.29 13.60
N GLY A 154 20.81 8.85 14.19
CA GLY A 154 22.15 9.06 13.64
C GLY A 154 22.75 10.45 13.91
N ARG A 155 22.15 11.28 14.75
CA ARG A 155 22.62 12.66 15.04
C ARG A 155 23.40 12.71 16.34
N TYR A 156 24.66 12.32 16.30
CA TYR A 156 25.52 12.20 17.48
C TYR A 156 26.06 13.54 18.02
N ASN A 157 26.08 14.57 17.19
CA ASN A 157 26.42 15.94 17.57
C ASN A 157 25.19 16.79 17.94
N ALA A 158 24.00 16.19 18.07
CA ALA A 158 22.84 16.88 18.61
C ALA A 158 23.10 17.29 20.07
N SER A 159 22.66 18.48 20.45
CA SER A 159 22.70 18.98 21.82
C SER A 159 21.37 19.63 22.18
N ILE A 160 20.87 19.34 23.37
CA ILE A 160 19.69 19.99 23.92
C ILE A 160 20.11 20.82 25.14
N THR A 161 19.77 22.09 25.13
CA THR A 161 19.98 23.01 26.24
C THR A 161 18.65 23.47 26.78
N THR A 162 18.42 23.28 28.08
CA THR A 162 17.18 23.70 28.74
C THR A 162 17.45 24.89 29.64
N ASP A 163 16.66 25.96 29.48
CA ASP A 163 16.66 27.12 30.37
C ASP A 163 15.37 27.17 31.19
N VAL A 164 15.50 27.55 32.47
CA VAL A 164 14.37 27.61 33.42
C VAL A 164 14.31 29.01 34.01
N GLU A 165 13.36 29.79 33.50
CA GLU A 165 13.11 31.16 33.95
C GLU A 165 12.08 31.17 35.08
N LYS A 166 12.41 31.80 36.21
CA LYS A 166 11.49 31.94 37.34
C LYS A 166 10.50 33.07 37.07
N MET A 167 9.21 32.75 37.19
CA MET A 167 8.10 33.68 36.96
C MET A 167 7.42 34.05 38.29
N PRO A 168 6.69 35.19 38.35
CA PRO A 168 5.89 35.55 39.52
C PRO A 168 4.90 34.45 39.93
N ARG A 169 4.47 34.44 41.20
CA ARG A 169 3.47 33.49 41.73
C ARG A 169 3.89 32.01 41.71
N ASN A 170 5.18 31.74 41.98
CA ASN A 170 5.77 30.39 42.02
C ASN A 170 5.53 29.61 40.72
N GLN A 171 5.82 30.27 39.59
CA GLN A 171 5.72 29.68 38.26
C GLN A 171 7.11 29.62 37.61
N VAL A 172 7.26 28.75 36.62
CA VAL A 172 8.45 28.69 35.78
C VAL A 172 8.07 28.61 34.32
N LYS A 173 8.85 29.28 33.48
CA LYS A 173 8.85 29.08 32.04
C LYS A 173 10.06 28.20 31.69
N VAL A 174 9.83 27.19 30.86
CA VAL A 174 10.90 26.29 30.40
C VAL A 174 11.09 26.51 28.91
N SER A 175 12.33 26.80 28.52
CA SER A 175 12.74 26.95 27.12
C SER A 175 13.69 25.81 26.77
N ILE A 176 13.33 24.97 25.80
CA ILE A 176 14.14 23.87 25.30
C ILE A 176 14.71 24.30 23.95
N GLN A 177 16.00 24.57 23.90
CA GLN A 177 16.73 24.86 22.67
C GLN A 177 17.38 23.58 22.17
N ILE A 178 17.01 23.18 20.95
CA ILE A 178 17.47 21.95 20.31
C ILE A 178 18.40 22.33 19.17
N ASN A 179 19.65 21.90 19.26
CA ASN A 179 20.54 21.84 18.12
C ASN A 179 20.55 20.40 17.61
N GLU A 180 19.89 20.15 16.49
CA GLU A 180 19.76 18.79 15.92
C GLU A 180 21.07 18.24 15.34
N GLY A 181 22.09 19.09 15.16
CA GLY A 181 23.35 18.69 14.56
C GLY A 181 23.23 18.16 13.13
N THR A 182 24.27 17.47 12.67
CA THR A 182 24.34 16.82 11.35
C THR A 182 24.16 15.32 11.53
N VAL A 183 23.59 14.65 10.52
CA VAL A 183 23.54 13.19 10.54
C VAL A 183 24.95 12.64 10.33
N ALA A 184 25.35 11.71 11.17
CA ALA A 184 26.61 11.01 11.01
C ALA A 184 26.49 9.97 9.89
N THR A 185 27.45 9.95 8.99
CA THR A 185 27.47 9.10 7.79
C THR A 185 28.40 7.91 8.00
N ILE A 186 28.03 6.76 7.44
CA ILE A 186 28.85 5.56 7.50
C ILE A 186 29.95 5.68 6.45
N LYS A 187 31.20 5.84 6.89
CA LYS A 187 32.36 5.93 5.99
C LYS A 187 32.88 4.57 5.56
N ARG A 188 32.75 3.56 6.43
CA ARG A 188 33.23 2.21 6.14
C ARG A 188 32.47 1.17 6.93
N ILE A 189 32.13 0.07 6.27
CA ILE A 189 31.67 -1.16 6.89
C ILE A 189 32.69 -2.25 6.55
N ASN A 190 33.27 -2.86 7.57
CA ASN A 190 34.24 -3.92 7.40
C ASN A 190 33.76 -5.20 8.05
N ILE A 191 33.77 -6.29 7.29
CA ILE A 191 33.54 -7.64 7.80
C ILE A 191 34.92 -8.32 7.87
N VAL A 192 35.20 -8.93 9.03
CA VAL A 192 36.49 -9.57 9.32
C VAL A 192 36.24 -11.01 9.76
N GLY A 193 37.01 -11.94 9.20
CA GLY A 193 36.88 -13.38 9.47
C GLY A 193 36.05 -14.15 8.45
N ASN A 194 35.54 -13.47 7.41
CA ASN A 194 34.99 -14.09 6.22
C ASN A 194 36.10 -14.56 5.27
N HIS A 195 35.95 -15.77 4.75
CA HIS A 195 36.87 -16.43 3.82
C HIS A 195 36.12 -17.05 2.63
N ALA A 196 34.88 -17.48 2.84
CA ALA A 196 34.05 -18.08 1.79
C ALA A 196 33.40 -17.05 0.86
N PHE A 197 33.12 -15.85 1.36
CA PHE A 197 32.51 -14.75 0.60
C PHE A 197 33.33 -13.48 0.80
N ASP A 198 33.46 -12.67 -0.24
CA ASP A 198 34.07 -11.35 -0.18
C ASP A 198 33.15 -10.33 0.52
N ASN A 199 33.72 -9.23 1.01
CA ASN A 199 32.98 -8.20 1.73
C ASN A 199 31.90 -7.58 0.87
N ASP A 200 32.18 -7.28 -0.40
CA ASP A 200 31.25 -6.57 -1.29
C ASP A 200 29.98 -7.41 -1.52
N THR A 201 30.12 -8.73 -1.72
CA THR A 201 28.99 -9.67 -1.82
C THR A 201 28.10 -9.65 -0.57
N LEU A 202 28.69 -9.55 0.63
CA LEU A 202 27.95 -9.54 1.90
C LEU A 202 27.32 -8.17 2.17
N LEU A 203 28.05 -7.09 1.89
CA LEU A 203 27.60 -5.71 2.06
C LEU A 203 26.48 -5.34 1.09
N GLY A 204 26.47 -5.90 -0.12
CA GLY A 204 25.36 -5.73 -1.08
C GLY A 204 24.00 -6.31 -0.61
N ARG A 205 23.93 -6.89 0.59
CA ARG A 205 22.69 -7.34 1.25
C ARG A 205 22.26 -6.45 2.41
N PHE A 206 23.11 -5.54 2.83
CA PHE A 206 22.81 -4.64 3.94
C PHE A 206 21.88 -3.53 3.45
N GLU A 207 21.07 -3.02 4.36
CA GLU A 207 20.33 -1.77 4.17
C GLU A 207 21.23 -0.56 4.45
N LEU A 208 22.24 -0.75 5.31
CA LEU A 208 23.28 0.23 5.54
C LEU A 208 24.35 0.15 4.44
N GLU A 209 24.67 1.31 3.87
CA GLU A 209 25.67 1.45 2.81
C GLU A 209 26.81 2.39 3.24
N GLU A 210 27.95 2.27 2.56
CA GLU A 210 29.04 3.25 2.68
C GLU A 210 28.69 4.52 1.92
N ASP A 211 29.13 5.67 2.42
CA ASP A 211 28.98 6.97 1.75
C ASP A 211 29.55 6.93 0.32
N SER A 212 28.77 7.40 -0.64
CA SER A 212 29.02 7.32 -2.09
C SER A 212 28.39 8.53 -2.78
N PRO A 213 28.87 9.00 -3.94
CA PRO A 213 28.27 10.14 -4.65
C PRO A 213 26.75 10.02 -4.93
N TRP A 214 26.20 8.80 -4.91
CA TRP A 214 24.75 8.51 -5.07
C TRP A 214 23.94 8.59 -3.77
N SER A 215 24.59 8.69 -2.60
CA SER A 215 23.95 8.78 -1.28
C SER A 215 23.06 10.02 -1.12
N LEU A 216 23.23 11.04 -1.95
CA LEU A 216 22.39 12.26 -1.96
C LEU A 216 20.89 11.98 -2.19
N PHE A 217 20.55 10.83 -2.79
CA PHE A 217 19.17 10.41 -3.07
C PHE A 217 18.67 9.30 -2.15
N SER A 218 19.49 8.86 -1.18
CA SER A 218 19.21 7.73 -0.28
C SER A 218 19.43 8.13 1.19
N SER A 219 18.95 7.29 2.11
CA SER A 219 19.25 7.38 3.55
C SER A 219 19.98 6.13 4.06
N ALA A 220 20.57 5.35 3.14
CA ALA A 220 21.28 4.11 3.42
C ALA A 220 22.62 4.34 4.14
N ASP A 221 23.26 5.49 3.93
CA ASP A 221 24.51 5.89 4.59
C ASP A 221 24.30 6.44 6.02
N GLN A 222 23.05 6.57 6.47
CA GLN A 222 22.69 7.07 7.80
C GLN A 222 22.61 5.91 8.79
N TYR A 223 23.50 5.94 9.80
CA TYR A 223 23.52 4.89 10.81
C TYR A 223 22.24 4.86 11.66
N SER A 224 21.67 3.66 11.78
CA SER A 224 20.67 3.31 12.79
C SER A 224 21.03 1.96 13.39
N ARG A 225 20.84 1.82 14.71
CA ARG A 225 21.08 0.57 15.41
C ARG A 225 20.12 -0.53 14.95
N GLU A 226 18.88 -0.16 14.67
CA GLU A 226 17.82 -1.02 14.20
C GLU A 226 18.18 -1.60 12.82
N LYS A 227 18.60 -0.74 11.87
CA LYS A 227 19.08 -1.16 10.55
C LYS A 227 20.27 -2.11 10.65
N LEU A 228 21.28 -1.76 11.45
CA LEU A 228 22.45 -2.61 11.67
C LEU A 228 22.05 -3.98 12.25
N THR A 229 21.13 -4.02 13.22
CA THR A 229 20.65 -5.29 13.79
C THR A 229 19.95 -6.14 12.73
N GLY A 230 19.14 -5.52 11.88
CA GLY A 230 18.53 -6.18 10.72
C GLY A 230 19.57 -6.75 9.76
N ASP A 231 20.60 -5.97 9.45
CA ASP A 231 21.68 -6.37 8.54
C ASP A 231 22.56 -7.50 9.10
N LEU A 232 22.84 -7.50 10.40
CA LEU A 232 23.52 -8.61 11.07
C LEU A 232 22.70 -9.91 11.00
N GLU A 233 21.37 -9.83 11.08
CA GLU A 233 20.51 -11.00 10.90
C GLU A 233 20.39 -11.44 9.44
N LYS A 234 20.44 -10.50 8.47
CA LYS A 234 20.56 -10.83 7.04
C LYS A 234 21.89 -11.56 6.77
N LEU A 235 22.99 -11.06 7.34
CA LEU A 235 24.31 -11.69 7.27
C LEU A 235 24.27 -13.12 7.84
N ARG A 236 23.74 -13.28 9.05
CA ARG A 236 23.60 -14.58 9.68
C ARG A 236 22.72 -15.53 8.87
N SER A 237 21.61 -15.04 8.33
CA SER A 237 20.71 -15.83 7.50
C SER A 237 21.40 -16.25 6.20
N TRP A 238 22.18 -15.37 5.57
CA TRP A 238 22.93 -15.66 4.34
C TRP A 238 23.86 -16.87 4.46
N TYR A 239 24.60 -16.94 5.58
CA TYR A 239 25.50 -18.05 5.88
C TYR A 239 24.73 -19.33 6.25
N LEU A 240 23.73 -19.23 7.13
CA LEU A 240 22.91 -20.39 7.54
C LEU A 240 22.14 -21.00 6.36
N ASP A 241 21.75 -20.19 5.37
CA ASP A 241 21.08 -20.62 4.16
C ASP A 241 22.00 -21.32 3.16
N ARG A 242 23.32 -21.21 3.34
CA ARG A 242 24.36 -21.84 2.52
C ARG A 242 25.12 -22.94 3.25
N GLY A 243 24.56 -23.43 4.36
CA GLY A 243 25.04 -24.61 5.08
C GLY A 243 26.04 -24.33 6.18
N TYR A 244 26.29 -23.07 6.55
CA TYR A 244 27.24 -22.72 7.61
C TYR A 244 26.56 -22.73 8.99
N LEU A 245 26.24 -23.91 9.53
CA LEU A 245 25.46 -24.05 10.79
C LEU A 245 26.20 -23.54 12.02
N ARG A 246 27.54 -23.51 11.97
CA ARG A 246 28.41 -23.00 13.03
C ARG A 246 28.81 -21.54 12.80
N PHE A 247 28.09 -20.82 11.94
CA PHE A 247 28.28 -19.39 11.75
C PHE A 247 27.93 -18.63 13.03
N SER A 248 28.82 -17.75 13.46
CA SER A 248 28.58 -16.84 14.58
C SER A 248 29.20 -15.47 14.34
N ILE A 249 28.50 -14.42 14.75
CA ILE A 249 29.05 -13.06 14.84
C ILE A 249 29.70 -12.95 16.22
N GLU A 250 31.02 -12.85 16.26
CA GLU A 250 31.79 -12.82 17.51
C GLU A 250 31.68 -11.47 18.21
N SER A 251 31.72 -10.38 17.43
CA SER A 251 31.53 -9.02 17.95
C SER A 251 31.17 -8.04 16.85
N THR A 252 30.49 -6.96 17.24
CA THR A 252 30.20 -5.80 16.38
C THR A 252 30.71 -4.55 17.08
N GLN A 253 31.63 -3.85 16.43
CA GLN A 253 32.25 -2.63 16.95
C GLN A 253 31.80 -1.47 16.08
N VAL A 254 31.20 -0.45 16.70
CA VAL A 254 30.81 0.79 16.05
C VAL A 254 31.67 1.89 16.65
N SER A 255 32.56 2.48 15.85
CA SER A 255 33.37 3.63 16.24
C SER A 255 32.90 4.88 15.54
N ILE A 256 33.05 6.01 16.24
CA ILE A 256 32.60 7.33 15.78
C ILE A 256 33.83 8.24 15.79
N SER A 257 33.98 9.06 14.75
CA SER A 257 35.05 10.06 14.69
C SER A 257 34.92 11.11 15.81
N PRO A 258 36.02 11.80 16.19
CA PRO A 258 35.98 12.83 17.24
C PRO A 258 35.02 14.00 16.96
N ASP A 259 34.79 14.34 15.69
CA ASP A 259 33.82 15.36 15.25
C ASP A 259 32.36 14.86 15.23
N LYS A 260 32.16 13.56 15.51
CA LYS A 260 30.88 12.86 15.53
C LYS A 260 30.13 12.85 14.19
N GLN A 261 30.86 12.96 13.07
CA GLN A 261 30.28 12.98 11.73
C GLN A 261 30.48 11.67 10.95
N ASP A 262 31.51 10.90 11.27
CA ASP A 262 31.85 9.66 10.56
C ASP A 262 31.67 8.45 11.47
N ILE A 263 31.07 7.40 10.91
CA ILE A 263 30.84 6.12 11.58
C ILE A 263 31.59 5.02 10.83
N TYR A 264 32.27 4.18 11.60
CA TYR A 264 32.98 2.99 11.11
C TYR A 264 32.41 1.77 11.83
N ILE A 265 31.97 0.78 11.05
CA ILE A 265 31.36 -0.45 11.57
C ILE A 265 32.29 -1.61 11.26
N THR A 266 32.73 -2.34 12.28
CA THR A 266 33.49 -3.58 12.13
C THR A 266 32.72 -4.76 12.68
N VAL A 267 32.44 -5.74 11.84
CA VAL A 267 31.75 -6.98 12.19
C VAL A 267 32.75 -8.14 12.14
N ASN A 268 33.06 -8.73 13.30
CA ASN A 268 33.92 -9.90 13.38
C ASN A 268 33.06 -11.16 13.34
N VAL A 269 33.33 -12.06 12.40
CA VAL A 269 32.57 -13.28 12.16
C VAL A 269 33.45 -14.52 12.20
N HIS A 270 32.85 -15.64 12.59
CA HIS A 270 33.41 -16.97 12.44
C HIS A 270 32.47 -17.78 11.54
N GLU A 271 32.94 -18.14 10.33
CA GLU A 271 32.09 -18.77 9.32
C GLU A 271 31.67 -20.20 9.69
N GLY A 272 32.59 -20.97 10.25
CA GLY A 272 32.43 -22.42 10.44
C GLY A 272 32.43 -23.22 9.13
N ASP A 273 32.23 -24.52 9.24
CA ASP A 273 32.20 -25.42 8.08
C ASP A 273 30.82 -25.45 7.40
N ARG A 274 30.81 -25.90 6.13
CA ARG A 274 29.59 -26.13 5.36
C ARG A 274 29.06 -27.56 5.56
N TYR A 275 27.79 -27.68 5.94
CA TYR A 275 27.12 -28.94 6.20
C TYR A 275 26.16 -29.32 5.07
N LYS A 276 26.09 -30.61 4.78
CA LYS A 276 25.07 -31.20 3.89
C LYS A 276 23.97 -31.88 4.69
N VAL A 277 22.76 -31.88 4.15
CA VAL A 277 21.63 -32.58 4.76
C VAL A 277 21.80 -34.08 4.51
N SER A 278 21.92 -34.89 5.57
CA SER A 278 22.05 -36.35 5.44
C SER A 278 20.69 -37.04 5.36
N GLN A 279 19.75 -36.61 6.21
CA GLN A 279 18.42 -37.19 6.31
C GLN A 279 17.40 -36.12 6.71
N VAL A 280 16.17 -36.29 6.24
CA VAL A 280 15.03 -35.44 6.59
C VAL A 280 13.88 -36.33 7.03
N ASP A 281 13.47 -36.20 8.29
CA ASP A 281 12.43 -37.03 8.89
C ASP A 281 11.30 -36.19 9.49
N LEU A 282 10.10 -36.78 9.50
CA LEU A 282 8.94 -36.31 10.25
C LEU A 282 8.77 -37.14 11.53
N ALA A 283 8.60 -36.46 12.66
CA ALA A 283 8.35 -37.06 13.96
C ALA A 283 7.22 -36.32 14.71
N GLY A 284 6.72 -36.90 15.80
CA GLY A 284 5.62 -36.34 16.59
C GLY A 284 4.27 -36.98 16.28
N ASP A 285 3.19 -36.24 16.52
CA ASP A 285 1.82 -36.71 16.30
C ASP A 285 1.34 -36.31 14.88
N LEU A 286 1.46 -37.26 13.95
CA LEU A 286 1.12 -37.05 12.55
C LEU A 286 -0.34 -37.42 12.30
N ILE A 287 -1.24 -36.45 12.50
CA ILE A 287 -2.68 -36.62 12.22
C ILE A 287 -2.96 -36.75 10.71
N LEU A 288 -2.09 -36.17 9.87
CA LEU A 288 -2.14 -36.32 8.42
C LEU A 288 -1.14 -37.37 7.96
N ASP A 289 -1.51 -38.13 6.92
CA ASP A 289 -0.62 -39.11 6.30
C ASP A 289 0.70 -38.45 5.87
N LYS A 290 1.82 -39.15 6.08
CA LYS A 290 3.15 -38.68 5.68
C LYS A 290 3.22 -38.28 4.20
N SER A 291 2.53 -39.01 3.33
CA SER A 291 2.46 -38.71 1.89
C SER A 291 1.88 -37.34 1.55
N LYS A 292 1.09 -36.74 2.45
CA LYS A 292 0.55 -35.37 2.29
C LYS A 292 1.48 -34.29 2.85
N LEU A 293 2.41 -34.65 3.74
CA LEU A 293 3.32 -33.72 4.41
C LEU A 293 4.70 -33.69 3.76
N GLU A 294 5.20 -34.84 3.30
CA GLU A 294 6.51 -34.96 2.64
C GLU A 294 6.68 -34.02 1.43
N PRO A 295 5.69 -33.85 0.53
CA PRO A 295 5.83 -32.92 -0.60
C PRO A 295 5.95 -31.45 -0.20
N LEU A 296 5.56 -31.08 1.03
CA LEU A 296 5.67 -29.71 1.54
C LEU A 296 7.08 -29.40 2.06
N ILE A 297 7.92 -30.43 2.21
CA ILE A 297 9.29 -30.28 2.69
C ILE A 297 10.17 -29.92 1.50
N ALA A 298 10.54 -28.64 1.40
CA ALA A 298 11.47 -28.15 0.38
C ALA A 298 12.92 -28.63 0.63
N LEU A 299 13.24 -29.02 1.86
CA LEU A 299 14.57 -29.52 2.22
C LEU A 299 14.73 -31.01 1.84
N GLN A 300 15.70 -31.33 0.98
CA GLN A 300 15.99 -32.69 0.54
C GLN A 300 17.30 -33.23 1.11
N ALA A 301 17.43 -34.56 1.20
CA ALA A 301 18.71 -35.19 1.54
C ALA A 301 19.74 -35.00 0.39
N GLY A 302 21.02 -34.83 0.76
CA GLY A 302 22.14 -34.66 -0.17
C GLY A 302 22.47 -33.22 -0.55
N GLN A 303 21.53 -32.28 -0.40
CA GLN A 303 21.78 -30.86 -0.69
C GLN A 303 22.47 -30.15 0.48
N THR A 304 23.02 -28.97 0.22
CA THR A 304 23.56 -28.10 1.27
C THR A 304 22.44 -27.62 2.19
N PHE A 305 22.66 -27.63 3.50
CA PHE A 305 21.65 -27.16 4.45
C PHE A 305 21.27 -25.69 4.18
N SER A 306 19.97 -25.39 4.33
CA SER A 306 19.45 -24.04 4.27
C SER A 306 18.42 -23.82 5.36
N ARG A 307 18.62 -22.79 6.20
CA ARG A 307 17.70 -22.45 7.28
C ARG A 307 16.39 -21.89 6.74
N SER A 308 16.41 -21.12 5.66
CA SER A 308 15.20 -20.64 5.00
C SER A 308 14.37 -21.79 4.45
N LEU A 309 14.97 -22.79 3.80
CA LEU A 309 14.24 -23.99 3.36
C LEU A 309 13.66 -24.80 4.53
N MET A 310 14.41 -24.95 5.63
CA MET A 310 13.92 -25.62 6.84
C MET A 310 12.73 -24.86 7.46
N THR A 311 12.84 -23.54 7.56
CA THR A 311 11.79 -22.67 8.11
C THR A 311 10.55 -22.69 7.22
N ALA A 312 10.73 -22.57 5.89
CA ALA A 312 9.65 -22.68 4.91
C ALA A 312 8.96 -24.04 4.95
N SER A 313 9.72 -25.12 5.13
CA SER A 313 9.15 -26.47 5.28
C SER A 313 8.31 -26.59 6.56
N SER A 314 8.83 -26.09 7.69
CA SER A 314 8.09 -26.07 8.97
C SER A 314 6.80 -25.26 8.85
N GLU A 315 6.87 -24.11 8.19
CA GLU A 315 5.75 -23.23 7.95
C GLU A 315 4.70 -23.85 7.01
N ALA A 316 5.11 -24.47 5.92
CA ALA A 316 4.21 -25.13 4.98
C ALA A 316 3.43 -26.27 5.65
N ILE A 317 4.09 -27.06 6.50
CA ILE A 317 3.43 -28.10 7.30
C ILE A 317 2.46 -27.46 8.30
N ARG A 318 2.89 -26.40 9.01
CA ARG A 318 2.05 -25.68 9.98
C ARG A 318 0.79 -25.10 9.32
N GLN A 319 0.93 -24.46 8.16
CA GLN A 319 -0.19 -23.92 7.38
C GLN A 319 -1.12 -25.03 6.90
N ARG A 320 -0.57 -26.13 6.38
CA ARG A 320 -1.39 -27.29 5.96
C ARG A 320 -2.23 -27.86 7.10
N LEU A 321 -1.67 -27.94 8.31
CA LEU A 321 -2.38 -28.37 9.52
C LEU A 321 -3.40 -27.31 9.98
N GLY A 322 -3.02 -26.03 9.94
CA GLY A 322 -3.90 -24.90 10.23
C GLY A 322 -5.12 -24.85 9.30
N ALA A 323 -4.96 -25.23 8.04
CA ALA A 323 -6.03 -25.31 7.05
C ALA A 323 -7.10 -26.38 7.42
N GLU A 324 -6.67 -27.47 8.07
CA GLU A 324 -7.54 -28.54 8.58
C GLU A 324 -8.16 -28.21 9.96
N GLY A 325 -7.72 -27.13 10.59
CA GLY A 325 -8.23 -26.62 11.86
C GLY A 325 -7.38 -26.83 13.09
N TYR A 326 -6.12 -27.20 12.88
CA TYR A 326 -5.09 -27.20 13.91
C TYR A 326 -4.38 -25.83 13.94
N THR A 327 -5.13 -24.76 14.23
CA THR A 327 -4.68 -23.35 14.13
C THR A 327 -3.44 -23.04 14.97
N TYR A 328 -3.26 -23.73 16.09
CA TYR A 328 -2.10 -23.58 16.98
C TYR A 328 -1.12 -24.75 16.89
N ALA A 329 -1.05 -25.42 15.73
CA ALA A 329 -0.06 -26.45 15.48
C ALA A 329 1.36 -25.89 15.62
N ASN A 330 2.23 -26.65 16.26
CA ASN A 330 3.63 -26.33 16.46
C ASN A 330 4.50 -27.29 15.65
N VAL A 331 5.29 -26.75 14.73
CA VAL A 331 6.18 -27.55 13.86
C VAL A 331 7.58 -26.98 14.01
N ASN A 332 8.50 -27.78 14.55
CA ASN A 332 9.88 -27.36 14.77
C ASN A 332 10.86 -28.26 14.01
N GLY A 333 11.66 -27.68 13.13
CA GLY A 333 12.83 -28.34 12.55
C GLY A 333 13.98 -28.38 13.55
N ALA A 334 14.29 -29.56 14.08
CA ALA A 334 15.41 -29.79 14.97
C ALA A 334 16.61 -30.35 14.18
N PRO A 335 17.70 -29.57 14.00
CA PRO A 335 18.92 -30.07 13.39
C PRO A 335 19.72 -30.92 14.36
N ASN A 336 20.10 -32.13 13.94
CA ASN A 336 21.07 -32.98 14.60
C ASN A 336 22.37 -32.95 13.80
N ILE A 337 23.36 -32.22 14.32
CA ILE A 337 24.62 -31.92 13.63
C ILE A 337 25.63 -33.03 13.89
N ASP A 338 26.21 -33.56 12.81
CA ASP A 338 27.38 -34.44 12.84
C ASP A 338 28.60 -33.65 12.37
N ASP A 339 29.37 -33.11 13.34
CA ASP A 339 30.54 -32.28 13.07
C ASP A 339 31.71 -33.08 12.44
N GLU A 340 31.74 -34.42 12.55
CA GLU A 340 32.78 -35.28 11.96
C GLU A 340 32.55 -35.48 10.47
N LYS A 341 31.31 -35.80 10.08
CA LYS A 341 30.94 -36.01 8.67
C LYS A 341 30.61 -34.71 7.93
N LYS A 342 30.48 -33.59 8.64
CA LYS A 342 29.95 -32.32 8.11
C LYS A 342 28.57 -32.52 7.50
N GLU A 343 27.74 -33.26 8.21
CA GLU A 343 26.38 -33.60 7.81
C GLU A 343 25.39 -33.19 8.90
N VAL A 344 24.14 -32.93 8.52
CA VAL A 344 23.06 -32.61 9.44
C VAL A 344 21.82 -33.42 9.11
N ALA A 345 21.29 -34.13 10.10
CA ALA A 345 19.99 -34.77 10.00
C ALA A 345 18.91 -33.83 10.55
N ILE A 346 17.88 -33.53 9.77
CA ILE A 346 16.79 -32.63 10.19
C ILE A 346 15.58 -33.45 10.56
N ARG A 347 15.09 -33.27 11.79
CA ARG A 347 13.84 -33.86 12.25
C ARG A 347 12.79 -32.78 12.46
N PHE A 348 11.74 -32.80 11.66
CA PHE A 348 10.57 -31.94 11.85
C PHE A 348 9.64 -32.59 12.88
N VAL A 349 9.58 -32.00 14.08
CA VAL A 349 8.71 -32.46 15.16
C VAL A 349 7.39 -31.71 15.06
N VAL A 350 6.32 -32.46 14.79
CA VAL A 350 4.96 -31.96 14.60
C VAL A 350 4.13 -32.23 15.86
N ASP A 351 3.58 -31.16 16.44
CA ASP A 351 2.55 -31.20 17.47
C ASP A 351 1.33 -30.43 16.96
N PRO A 352 0.29 -31.11 16.47
CA PRO A 352 -0.89 -30.47 15.91
C PRO A 352 -1.80 -29.82 16.98
N GLY A 353 -1.68 -30.25 18.24
CA GLY A 353 -2.62 -29.84 19.29
C GLY A 353 -4.07 -30.24 18.98
N ARG A 354 -5.03 -29.46 19.49
CA ARG A 354 -6.46 -29.71 19.29
C ARG A 354 -6.97 -29.02 18.02
N ARG A 355 -7.99 -29.62 17.41
CA ARG A 355 -8.78 -28.95 16.38
C ARG A 355 -9.67 -27.88 17.01
N HIS A 356 -9.70 -26.69 16.45
CA HIS A 356 -10.49 -25.57 16.95
C HIS A 356 -11.68 -25.26 16.01
N TYR A 357 -12.78 -24.82 16.59
CA TYR A 357 -13.97 -24.34 15.90
C TYR A 357 -14.14 -22.84 16.13
N VAL A 358 -14.52 -22.11 15.09
CA VAL A 358 -14.82 -20.68 15.20
C VAL A 358 -16.19 -20.54 15.83
N ARG A 359 -16.26 -19.97 17.03
CA ARG A 359 -17.53 -19.74 17.72
C ARG A 359 -18.25 -18.51 17.15
N GLN A 360 -17.51 -17.42 16.99
CA GLN A 360 -18.00 -16.15 16.46
C GLN A 360 -16.88 -15.38 15.76
N ILE A 361 -17.26 -14.55 14.81
CA ILE A 361 -16.42 -13.56 14.14
C ILE A 361 -16.92 -12.18 14.55
N SER A 362 -16.04 -11.38 15.15
CA SER A 362 -16.35 -10.02 15.56
C SER A 362 -15.55 -9.00 14.76
N PHE A 363 -16.15 -7.84 14.53
CA PHE A 363 -15.52 -6.71 13.84
C PHE A 363 -15.44 -5.53 14.80
N ARG A 364 -14.30 -4.82 14.79
CA ARG A 364 -14.10 -3.61 15.61
C ARG A 364 -13.43 -2.53 14.79
N GLY A 365 -13.87 -1.29 15.00
CA GLY A 365 -13.33 -0.10 14.31
C GLY A 365 -14.07 0.27 13.02
N ASN A 366 -15.08 -0.50 12.61
CA ASN A 366 -16.03 -0.15 11.56
C ASN A 366 -17.10 0.82 12.11
N VAL A 367 -16.72 2.10 12.29
CA VAL A 367 -17.61 3.13 12.88
C VAL A 367 -18.66 3.57 11.87
N THR A 368 -18.27 3.75 10.61
CA THR A 368 -19.16 4.20 9.54
C THR A 368 -19.64 3.04 8.67
N THR A 369 -18.79 2.04 8.45
CA THR A 369 -19.07 0.89 7.58
C THR A 369 -19.93 -0.15 8.31
N GLN A 370 -21.01 -0.57 7.66
CA GLN A 370 -21.94 -1.55 8.21
C GLN A 370 -21.26 -2.91 8.39
N ASP A 371 -21.60 -3.63 9.47
CA ASP A 371 -21.08 -4.97 9.77
C ASP A 371 -21.25 -5.94 8.60
N GLU A 372 -22.40 -5.89 7.91
CA GLU A 372 -22.71 -6.73 6.76
C GLU A 372 -21.68 -6.60 5.62
N VAL A 373 -21.10 -5.41 5.44
CA VAL A 373 -20.07 -5.16 4.42
C VAL A 373 -18.79 -5.92 4.71
N LEU A 374 -18.43 -6.07 6.00
CA LEU A 374 -17.26 -6.84 6.40
C LEU A 374 -17.60 -8.34 6.44
N ARG A 375 -18.78 -8.69 6.96
CA ARG A 375 -19.23 -10.06 7.15
C ARG A 375 -19.38 -10.83 5.83
N ARG A 376 -19.85 -10.18 4.76
CA ARG A 376 -19.96 -10.82 3.43
C ARG A 376 -18.62 -11.16 2.78
N GLU A 377 -17.52 -10.55 3.22
CA GLU A 377 -16.17 -10.86 2.74
C GLU A 377 -15.54 -12.08 3.44
N MET A 378 -16.23 -12.64 4.44
CA MET A 378 -15.73 -13.75 5.24
C MET A 378 -15.78 -15.06 4.45
N THR A 379 -14.60 -15.65 4.23
CA THR A 379 -14.44 -17.02 3.73
C THR A 379 -14.50 -18.03 4.88
N GLN A 380 -14.03 -17.64 6.08
CA GLN A 380 -14.21 -18.43 7.29
C GLN A 380 -15.64 -18.27 7.81
N MET A 381 -16.32 -19.39 8.03
CA MET A 381 -17.69 -19.39 8.56
C MET A 381 -17.68 -19.54 10.09
N GLU A 382 -18.58 -18.83 10.76
CA GLU A 382 -18.93 -19.08 12.16
C GLU A 382 -19.55 -20.47 12.31
N GLY A 383 -19.27 -21.14 13.44
CA GLY A 383 -19.69 -22.53 13.70
C GLY A 383 -18.90 -23.60 12.93
N GLY A 384 -18.09 -23.20 11.93
CA GLY A 384 -17.19 -24.10 11.20
C GLY A 384 -15.91 -24.42 11.97
N TRP A 385 -15.15 -25.42 11.50
CA TRP A 385 -13.77 -25.56 11.98
C TRP A 385 -12.95 -24.33 11.56
N ALA A 386 -12.06 -23.89 12.43
CA ALA A 386 -11.14 -22.81 12.12
C ALA A 386 -10.23 -23.25 10.97
N SER A 387 -9.89 -22.34 10.07
CA SER A 387 -8.92 -22.59 9.01
C SER A 387 -8.06 -21.35 8.87
N THR A 388 -6.75 -21.48 9.11
CA THR A 388 -5.81 -20.36 8.98
C THR A 388 -5.91 -19.72 7.60
N ASP A 389 -6.04 -20.55 6.56
CA ASP A 389 -6.10 -20.12 5.18
C ASP A 389 -7.36 -19.31 4.91
N LYS A 390 -8.53 -19.77 5.40
CA LYS A 390 -9.78 -19.02 5.25
C LYS A 390 -9.78 -17.72 6.06
N ILE A 391 -9.20 -17.72 7.25
CA ILE A 391 -9.09 -16.53 8.11
C ILE A 391 -8.20 -15.47 7.43
N GLN A 392 -7.05 -15.88 6.89
CA GLN A 392 -6.15 -14.99 6.15
C GLN A 392 -6.75 -14.54 4.82
N GLN A 393 -7.47 -15.41 4.10
CA GLN A 393 -8.19 -15.02 2.89
C GLN A 393 -9.26 -13.96 3.18
N SER A 394 -9.99 -14.12 4.30
CA SER A 394 -10.99 -13.15 4.74
C SER A 394 -10.35 -11.80 5.08
N LYS A 395 -9.19 -11.81 5.74
CA LYS A 395 -8.39 -10.59 5.96
C LYS A 395 -8.00 -9.94 4.62
N ALA A 396 -7.46 -10.71 3.69
CA ALA A 396 -7.03 -10.22 2.38
C ALA A 396 -8.21 -9.66 1.54
N ASN A 397 -9.40 -10.23 1.68
CA ASN A 397 -10.61 -9.70 1.05
C ASN A 397 -11.00 -8.33 1.63
N LEU A 398 -10.96 -8.17 2.96
CA LEU A 398 -11.22 -6.89 3.63
C LEU A 398 -10.19 -5.81 3.22
N GLU A 399 -8.91 -6.16 3.14
CA GLU A 399 -7.86 -5.24 2.67
C GLU A 399 -8.11 -4.81 1.21
N ARG A 400 -8.59 -5.72 0.36
CA ARG A 400 -8.90 -5.45 -1.05
C ARG A 400 -10.07 -4.47 -1.24
N LEU A 401 -10.95 -4.30 -0.26
CA LEU A 401 -12.05 -3.32 -0.33
C LEU A 401 -11.53 -1.88 -0.43
N GLY A 402 -10.36 -1.59 0.14
CA GLY A 402 -9.78 -0.25 0.16
C GLY A 402 -10.50 0.74 1.11
N TYR A 403 -11.40 0.27 1.97
CA TYR A 403 -12.10 1.11 2.97
C TYR A 403 -11.31 1.25 4.28
N PHE A 404 -10.29 0.41 4.48
CA PHE A 404 -9.53 0.32 5.72
C PHE A 404 -8.04 0.53 5.43
N LYS A 405 -7.39 1.36 6.25
CA LYS A 405 -5.93 1.57 6.21
C LYS A 405 -5.19 0.36 6.75
N THR A 406 -5.73 -0.25 7.80
CA THR A 406 -5.15 -1.40 8.49
C THR A 406 -6.24 -2.42 8.78
N VAL A 407 -5.97 -3.70 8.50
CA VAL A 407 -6.82 -4.83 8.90
C VAL A 407 -5.96 -5.82 9.68
N ASN A 408 -6.25 -5.95 10.97
CA ASN A 408 -5.59 -6.90 11.85
C ASN A 408 -6.57 -8.00 12.24
N VAL A 409 -6.07 -9.23 12.30
CA VAL A 409 -6.86 -10.39 12.74
C VAL A 409 -6.20 -10.98 13.97
N GLU A 410 -7.00 -11.14 15.02
CA GLU A 410 -6.59 -11.76 16.27
C GLU A 410 -7.46 -12.98 16.54
N THR A 411 -6.84 -14.05 17.03
CA THR A 411 -7.57 -15.27 17.41
C THR A 411 -7.43 -15.47 18.91
N HIS A 412 -8.55 -15.51 19.60
CA HIS A 412 -8.59 -15.67 21.05
C HIS A 412 -9.23 -17.01 21.40
N LYS A 413 -8.61 -17.75 22.34
CA LYS A 413 -9.20 -18.97 22.89
C LYS A 413 -10.39 -18.60 23.78
N VAL A 414 -11.51 -19.29 23.61
CA VAL A 414 -12.71 -19.06 24.42
C VAL A 414 -12.48 -19.53 25.86
N PRO A 415 -12.59 -18.66 26.89
CA PRO A 415 -12.43 -19.09 28.28
C PRO A 415 -13.37 -20.24 28.64
N GLY A 416 -12.82 -21.30 29.23
CA GLY A 416 -13.59 -22.49 29.62
C GLY A 416 -13.90 -23.48 28.50
N ARG A 417 -13.50 -23.22 27.24
CA ARG A 417 -13.62 -24.16 26.12
C ARG A 417 -12.32 -24.30 25.35
N SER A 418 -11.74 -25.50 25.36
CA SER A 418 -10.42 -25.77 24.78
C SER A 418 -10.39 -25.95 23.26
N ASP A 419 -11.57 -26.13 22.65
CA ASP A 419 -11.78 -26.46 21.24
C ASP A 419 -12.45 -25.32 20.47
N GLN A 420 -12.59 -24.14 21.08
CA GLN A 420 -13.26 -22.99 20.47
C GLN A 420 -12.36 -21.75 20.48
N ILE A 421 -12.43 -21.02 19.37
CA ILE A 421 -11.79 -19.71 19.21
C ILE A 421 -12.80 -18.67 18.74
N ASP A 422 -12.55 -17.44 19.15
CA ASP A 422 -13.16 -16.26 18.56
C ASP A 422 -12.14 -15.62 17.62
N VAL A 423 -12.62 -15.10 16.49
CA VAL A 423 -11.80 -14.41 15.49
C VAL A 423 -12.23 -12.95 15.46
N ASP A 424 -11.34 -12.06 15.88
CA ASP A 424 -11.60 -10.63 15.98
C ASP A 424 -10.84 -9.91 14.85
N TYR A 425 -11.59 -9.26 13.96
CA TYR A 425 -11.06 -8.40 12.90
C TYR A 425 -11.09 -6.95 13.37
N ASN A 426 -9.92 -6.40 13.68
CA ASN A 426 -9.73 -5.01 14.07
C ASN A 426 -9.36 -4.18 12.82
N VAL A 427 -10.23 -3.25 12.44
CA VAL A 427 -10.06 -2.40 11.25
C VAL A 427 -9.90 -0.94 11.62
N GLU A 428 -9.09 -0.21 10.84
CA GLU A 428 -8.96 1.25 10.92
C GLU A 428 -9.53 1.85 9.63
N GLU A 429 -10.71 2.48 9.70
CA GLU A 429 -11.35 3.10 8.54
C GLU A 429 -10.51 4.25 7.95
N GLN A 430 -10.54 4.36 6.62
CA GLN A 430 -9.93 5.47 5.88
C GLN A 430 -10.93 6.10 4.91
N ALA A 431 -10.56 7.23 4.31
CA ALA A 431 -11.39 7.88 3.31
C ALA A 431 -11.56 6.96 2.08
N SER A 432 -12.79 6.53 1.83
CA SER A 432 -13.18 5.71 0.67
C SER A 432 -13.58 6.53 -0.56
N GLY A 433 -13.55 7.86 -0.44
CA GLY A 433 -13.91 8.80 -1.50
C GLY A 433 -12.68 9.33 -2.21
N SER A 434 -12.81 9.55 -3.52
CA SER A 434 -11.77 10.13 -4.37
C SER A 434 -12.34 11.23 -5.25
N ILE A 435 -11.62 12.33 -5.34
CA ILE A 435 -11.82 13.37 -6.35
C ILE A 435 -10.67 13.23 -7.32
N SER A 436 -10.95 12.94 -8.58
CA SER A 436 -9.96 12.85 -9.65
C SER A 436 -10.24 13.92 -10.68
N ALA A 437 -9.20 14.64 -11.07
CA ALA A 437 -9.18 15.47 -12.26
C ALA A 437 -8.07 14.95 -13.17
N SER A 438 -8.36 14.80 -14.45
CA SER A 438 -7.41 14.33 -15.45
C SER A 438 -7.34 15.32 -16.60
N VAL A 439 -6.13 15.56 -17.09
CA VAL A 439 -5.89 16.25 -18.36
C VAL A 439 -5.05 15.32 -19.20
N GLY A 440 -5.58 14.92 -20.34
CA GLY A 440 -4.90 14.10 -21.33
C GLY A 440 -4.79 14.85 -22.65
N TYR A 441 -3.93 14.35 -23.52
CA TYR A 441 -3.87 14.77 -24.92
C TYR A 441 -3.69 13.54 -25.79
N SER A 442 -4.46 13.45 -26.87
CA SER A 442 -4.22 12.48 -27.93
C SER A 442 -4.39 13.19 -29.26
N GLN A 443 -3.72 12.73 -30.30
CA GLN A 443 -3.87 13.36 -31.62
C GLN A 443 -5.30 13.22 -32.16
N SER A 444 -5.98 12.12 -31.88
CA SER A 444 -7.35 11.87 -32.37
C SER A 444 -8.46 12.55 -31.56
N SER A 445 -8.23 12.82 -30.27
CA SER A 445 -9.25 13.41 -29.39
C SER A 445 -8.92 14.82 -28.92
N GLY A 446 -7.74 15.33 -29.29
CA GLY A 446 -7.21 16.59 -28.78
C GLY A 446 -7.00 16.58 -27.27
N ILE A 447 -7.30 17.72 -26.63
CA ILE A 447 -7.16 17.84 -25.17
C ILE A 447 -8.38 17.23 -24.48
N ILE A 448 -8.14 16.26 -23.61
CA ILE A 448 -9.17 15.55 -22.84
C ILE A 448 -9.16 16.07 -21.41
N TYR A 449 -10.24 16.70 -20.99
CA TYR A 449 -10.48 17.11 -19.61
C TYR A 449 -11.44 16.12 -18.95
N GLY A 450 -11.04 15.55 -17.82
CA GLY A 450 -11.88 14.66 -17.02
C GLY A 450 -11.97 15.16 -15.59
N ALA A 451 -13.16 15.07 -15.01
CA ALA A 451 -13.39 15.30 -13.59
C ALA A 451 -14.36 14.23 -13.09
N GLN A 452 -14.00 13.57 -11.99
CA GLN A 452 -14.79 12.48 -11.44
C GLN A 452 -14.76 12.56 -9.91
N LEU A 453 -15.94 12.56 -9.32
CA LEU A 453 -16.14 12.34 -7.90
C LEU A 453 -16.62 10.91 -7.71
N SER A 454 -15.95 10.12 -6.87
CA SER A 454 -16.36 8.75 -6.57
C SER A 454 -16.33 8.51 -5.07
N GLN A 455 -17.35 7.83 -4.55
CA GLN A 455 -17.43 7.40 -3.16
C GLN A 455 -17.73 5.91 -3.13
N ARG A 456 -16.71 5.07 -2.85
CA ARG A 456 -16.78 3.61 -2.97
C ARG A 456 -17.48 2.89 -1.81
N ASN A 457 -17.71 3.59 -0.69
CA ASN A 457 -18.42 3.10 0.48
C ASN A 457 -19.48 4.13 0.91
N PHE A 458 -20.37 4.48 -0.01
CA PHE A 458 -21.37 5.51 0.19
C PHE A 458 -22.26 5.18 1.40
N LEU A 459 -22.27 6.08 2.39
CA LEU A 459 -22.98 5.92 3.66
C LEU A 459 -22.65 4.63 4.42
N GLY A 460 -21.46 4.06 4.22
CA GLY A 460 -21.03 2.84 4.90
C GLY A 460 -21.69 1.55 4.39
N THR A 461 -22.38 1.61 3.25
CA THR A 461 -23.15 0.48 2.68
C THR A 461 -22.31 -0.46 1.81
N GLY A 462 -21.05 -0.12 1.53
CA GLY A 462 -20.21 -0.79 0.55
C GLY A 462 -20.66 -0.58 -0.91
N ASN A 463 -21.60 0.34 -1.15
CA ASN A 463 -22.02 0.74 -2.49
C ASN A 463 -21.16 1.90 -3.00
N THR A 464 -20.98 1.95 -4.32
CA THR A 464 -20.26 3.04 -4.98
C THR A 464 -21.23 4.04 -5.59
N VAL A 465 -20.98 5.34 -5.38
CA VAL A 465 -21.63 6.42 -6.11
C VAL A 465 -20.57 7.25 -6.82
N SER A 466 -20.77 7.50 -8.11
CA SER A 466 -19.80 8.14 -8.97
C SER A 466 -20.47 9.16 -9.88
N VAL A 467 -19.94 10.38 -9.94
CA VAL A 467 -20.34 11.43 -10.87
C VAL A 467 -19.15 11.88 -11.70
N GLY A 468 -19.24 11.72 -13.01
CA GLY A 468 -18.17 12.01 -13.96
C GLY A 468 -18.58 13.04 -14.99
N ALA A 469 -17.59 13.81 -15.43
CA ALA A 469 -17.67 14.71 -16.58
C ALA A 469 -16.38 14.55 -17.38
N ASN A 470 -16.49 14.27 -18.68
CA ASN A 470 -15.36 14.24 -19.58
C ASN A 470 -15.64 15.09 -20.81
N LYS A 471 -14.66 15.88 -21.24
CA LYS A 471 -14.74 16.75 -22.41
C LYS A 471 -13.46 16.61 -23.23
N SER A 472 -13.59 16.27 -24.50
CA SER A 472 -12.56 16.32 -25.53
C SER A 472 -13.00 17.23 -26.67
N ASP A 473 -12.20 17.32 -27.73
CA ASP A 473 -12.53 18.13 -28.90
C ASP A 473 -13.80 17.59 -29.59
N TYR A 474 -13.94 16.27 -29.72
CA TYR A 474 -15.10 15.64 -30.37
C TYR A 474 -16.20 15.13 -29.41
N ARG A 475 -15.95 14.97 -28.10
CA ARG A 475 -16.92 14.32 -27.18
C ARG A 475 -17.04 15.03 -25.84
N THR A 476 -18.27 15.34 -25.43
CA THR A 476 -18.61 15.75 -24.07
C THR A 476 -19.54 14.72 -23.43
N SER A 477 -19.23 14.25 -22.23
CA SER A 477 -20.04 13.26 -21.52
C SER A 477 -20.19 13.61 -20.05
N TYR A 478 -21.38 13.39 -19.52
CA TYR A 478 -21.70 13.44 -18.10
C TYR A 478 -22.31 12.10 -17.71
N ASN A 479 -21.84 11.52 -16.61
CA ASN A 479 -22.33 10.23 -16.14
C ASN A 479 -22.56 10.25 -14.63
N PHE A 480 -23.69 9.66 -14.22
CA PHE A 480 -23.96 9.28 -12.85
C PHE A 480 -24.02 7.75 -12.79
N ASN A 481 -23.28 7.16 -11.86
CA ASN A 481 -23.27 5.73 -11.62
C ASN A 481 -23.53 5.44 -10.13
N TYR A 482 -24.47 4.55 -9.86
CA TYR A 482 -24.64 3.89 -8.57
C TYR A 482 -24.36 2.41 -8.78
N TYR A 483 -23.53 1.81 -7.93
CA TYR A 483 -23.15 0.40 -8.04
C TYR A 483 -23.21 -0.30 -6.69
N ASN A 484 -24.04 -1.33 -6.60
CA ASN A 484 -24.07 -2.26 -5.49
C ASN A 484 -23.33 -3.56 -5.87
N PRO A 485 -22.15 -3.84 -5.30
CA PRO A 485 -21.40 -5.06 -5.60
C PRO A 485 -22.07 -6.36 -5.13
N TYR A 486 -22.89 -6.30 -4.08
CA TYR A 486 -23.56 -7.44 -3.46
C TYR A 486 -25.07 -7.15 -3.32
N TYR A 487 -25.76 -7.08 -4.45
CA TYR A 487 -27.22 -7.03 -4.45
C TYR A 487 -27.83 -8.34 -3.92
N THR A 488 -27.11 -9.46 -4.11
CA THR A 488 -27.39 -10.75 -3.46
C THR A 488 -26.21 -11.20 -2.60
N ILE A 489 -26.48 -12.14 -1.70
CA ILE A 489 -25.46 -12.74 -0.81
C ILE A 489 -24.32 -13.37 -1.62
N ASP A 490 -24.61 -13.98 -2.77
CA ASP A 490 -23.63 -14.64 -3.64
C ASP A 490 -22.79 -13.67 -4.50
N GLY A 491 -22.91 -12.35 -4.30
CA GLY A 491 -22.08 -11.36 -5.01
C GLY A 491 -22.58 -10.98 -6.41
N ILE A 492 -23.87 -11.18 -6.69
CA ILE A 492 -24.47 -10.59 -7.89
C ILE A 492 -24.50 -9.08 -7.69
N SER A 493 -23.88 -8.33 -8.61
CA SER A 493 -23.89 -6.87 -8.55
C SER A 493 -25.09 -6.29 -9.28
N ARG A 494 -25.50 -5.08 -8.88
CA ARG A 494 -26.48 -4.27 -9.60
C ARG A 494 -25.99 -2.82 -9.72
N GLY A 495 -25.90 -2.32 -10.94
CA GLY A 495 -25.56 -0.95 -11.28
C GLY A 495 -26.75 -0.20 -11.87
N TYR A 496 -26.81 1.10 -11.62
CA TYR A 496 -27.66 2.06 -12.29
C TYR A 496 -26.79 3.15 -12.88
N ASP A 497 -26.93 3.38 -14.18
CA ASP A 497 -26.17 4.36 -14.91
C ASP A 497 -27.13 5.34 -15.59
N VAL A 498 -26.86 6.63 -15.45
CA VAL A 498 -27.56 7.70 -16.18
C VAL A 498 -26.49 8.53 -16.85
N PHE A 499 -26.63 8.77 -18.16
CA PHE A 499 -25.62 9.46 -18.93
C PHE A 499 -26.23 10.46 -19.91
N TYR A 500 -25.46 11.48 -20.21
CA TYR A 500 -25.64 12.38 -21.34
C TYR A 500 -24.31 12.43 -22.10
N ARG A 501 -24.35 12.30 -23.42
CA ARG A 501 -23.20 12.29 -24.29
C ARG A 501 -23.50 13.10 -25.54
N LYS A 502 -22.69 14.13 -25.78
CA LYS A 502 -22.64 14.87 -27.02
C LYS A 502 -21.40 14.45 -27.79
N THR A 503 -21.57 14.00 -29.03
CA THR A 503 -20.48 13.69 -29.95
C THR A 503 -20.57 14.64 -31.14
N ASN A 504 -19.45 15.22 -31.55
CA ASN A 504 -19.37 16.17 -32.65
C ASN A 504 -18.13 15.86 -33.51
N TYR A 505 -18.34 15.57 -34.79
CA TYR A 505 -17.28 15.17 -35.71
C TYR A 505 -16.78 16.32 -36.63
N ASP A 506 -17.19 17.56 -36.39
CA ASP A 506 -16.79 18.74 -37.20
C ASP A 506 -15.28 18.92 -37.43
N GLU A 507 -14.47 18.61 -36.44
CA GLU A 507 -13.02 18.85 -36.41
C GLU A 507 -12.23 17.53 -36.48
N THR A 508 -12.84 16.47 -37.00
CA THR A 508 -12.24 15.13 -37.10
C THR A 508 -12.25 14.64 -38.54
N ASP A 509 -11.34 13.73 -38.87
CA ASP A 509 -11.18 13.14 -40.21
C ASP A 509 -12.27 12.09 -40.53
N VAL A 510 -13.53 12.31 -40.12
CA VAL A 510 -14.68 11.45 -40.45
C VAL A 510 -15.85 12.30 -40.92
N SER A 511 -16.80 11.66 -41.62
CA SER A 511 -18.00 12.33 -42.14
C SER A 511 -18.68 13.19 -41.07
N ASN A 512 -18.96 14.45 -41.40
CA ASN A 512 -19.48 15.41 -40.42
C ASN A 512 -20.92 15.07 -39.97
N PHE A 513 -21.07 14.77 -38.67
CA PHE A 513 -22.34 14.78 -37.96
C PHE A 513 -22.12 15.02 -36.46
N ALA A 514 -23.19 15.40 -35.76
CA ALA A 514 -23.22 15.38 -34.31
C ALA A 514 -24.40 14.57 -33.78
N THR A 515 -24.19 14.00 -32.59
CA THR A 515 -25.23 13.31 -31.83
C THR A 515 -25.33 13.87 -30.42
N ASP A 516 -26.55 14.00 -29.92
CA ASP A 516 -26.87 14.26 -28.52
C ASP A 516 -27.65 13.05 -27.99
N THR A 517 -26.98 12.20 -27.21
CA THR A 517 -27.59 11.01 -26.61
C THR A 517 -27.75 11.19 -25.11
N TYR A 518 -28.92 10.88 -24.58
CA TYR A 518 -29.10 10.67 -23.15
C TYR A 518 -29.75 9.32 -22.90
N GLY A 519 -29.44 8.71 -21.77
CA GLY A 519 -29.94 7.39 -21.49
C GLY A 519 -29.78 6.98 -20.04
N ALA A 520 -30.45 5.88 -19.72
CA ALA A 520 -30.35 5.23 -18.43
C ALA A 520 -30.30 3.72 -18.61
N ASN A 521 -29.48 3.03 -17.84
CA ASN A 521 -29.44 1.57 -17.85
C ASN A 521 -29.31 0.97 -16.45
N VAL A 522 -29.76 -0.27 -16.35
CA VAL A 522 -29.61 -1.13 -15.18
C VAL A 522 -28.74 -2.30 -15.58
N THR A 523 -27.64 -2.51 -14.86
CA THR A 523 -26.68 -3.57 -15.16
C THR A 523 -26.61 -4.58 -14.02
N TYR A 524 -26.88 -5.86 -14.31
CA TYR A 524 -26.65 -6.97 -13.40
C TYR A 524 -25.34 -7.66 -13.75
N GLY A 525 -24.53 -8.01 -12.75
CA GLY A 525 -23.25 -8.71 -12.96
C GLY A 525 -23.18 -9.97 -12.12
N TYR A 526 -23.10 -11.12 -12.77
CA TYR A 526 -22.98 -12.44 -12.17
C TYR A 526 -21.50 -12.90 -12.19
N PRO A 527 -20.84 -13.06 -11.02
CA PRO A 527 -19.49 -13.60 -10.94
C PRO A 527 -19.54 -15.13 -11.14
N ILE A 528 -19.03 -15.61 -12.28
CA ILE A 528 -18.94 -17.07 -12.55
C ILE A 528 -17.77 -17.65 -11.75
N SER A 529 -16.67 -16.91 -11.67
CA SER A 529 -15.44 -17.24 -10.95
C SER A 529 -14.67 -15.95 -10.63
N ASN A 530 -13.54 -16.07 -9.92
CA ASN A 530 -12.70 -14.92 -9.56
C ASN A 530 -12.14 -14.15 -10.77
N ASP A 531 -12.09 -14.79 -11.94
CA ASP A 531 -11.54 -14.24 -13.18
C ASP A 531 -12.59 -14.05 -14.28
N THR A 532 -13.83 -14.49 -14.09
CA THR A 532 -14.86 -14.54 -15.15
C THR A 532 -16.19 -13.96 -14.67
N ARG A 533 -16.75 -13.04 -15.44
CA ARG A 533 -18.02 -12.35 -15.14
C ARG A 533 -18.94 -12.36 -16.34
N LEU A 534 -20.24 -12.56 -16.08
CA LEU A 534 -21.31 -12.33 -17.04
C LEU A 534 -22.12 -11.12 -16.59
N SER A 535 -22.36 -10.19 -17.49
CA SER A 535 -23.15 -8.99 -17.23
C SER A 535 -24.34 -8.92 -18.18
N LEU A 536 -25.47 -8.46 -17.67
CA LEU A 536 -26.67 -8.15 -18.45
C LEU A 536 -27.08 -6.71 -18.14
N SER A 537 -27.05 -5.86 -19.14
CA SER A 537 -27.49 -4.47 -19.07
C SER A 537 -28.78 -4.29 -19.84
N LEU A 538 -29.75 -3.63 -19.24
CA LEU A 538 -31.01 -3.23 -19.87
C LEU A 538 -31.13 -1.72 -19.77
N GLY A 539 -31.33 -1.04 -20.89
CA GLY A 539 -31.32 0.42 -20.91
C GLY A 539 -32.28 1.01 -21.92
N PHE A 540 -32.43 2.31 -21.80
CA PHE A 540 -33.12 3.19 -22.72
C PHE A 540 -32.15 4.30 -23.11
N ASP A 541 -32.07 4.63 -24.39
CA ASP A 541 -31.44 5.86 -24.85
C ASP A 541 -32.32 6.58 -25.87
N GLU A 542 -32.14 7.90 -25.91
CA GLU A 542 -32.68 8.78 -26.93
C GLU A 542 -31.50 9.54 -27.54
N THR A 543 -31.40 9.50 -28.86
CA THR A 543 -30.33 10.09 -29.66
C THR A 543 -30.95 11.06 -30.66
N ARG A 544 -30.52 12.32 -30.56
CA ARG A 544 -30.79 13.36 -31.57
C ARG A 544 -29.60 13.51 -32.49
N ILE A 545 -29.83 13.47 -33.80
CA ILE A 545 -28.85 13.71 -34.86
C ILE A 545 -28.90 15.19 -35.24
N ARG A 546 -27.74 15.82 -35.41
CA ARG A 546 -27.59 17.18 -35.91
C ARG A 546 -26.67 17.14 -37.12
N ALA A 547 -27.25 16.96 -38.31
CA ALA A 547 -26.51 16.81 -39.57
C ALA A 547 -26.35 18.14 -40.34
N GLU A 548 -27.31 19.07 -40.25
CA GLU A 548 -27.31 20.32 -41.04
C GLU A 548 -26.81 21.57 -40.28
N GLU A 549 -26.75 21.52 -38.95
CA GLU A 549 -26.59 22.72 -38.11
C GLU A 549 -25.14 23.11 -37.81
N ILE A 550 -24.13 22.43 -38.38
CA ILE A 550 -22.76 22.56 -37.91
C ILE A 550 -21.79 23.12 -38.96
N GLY A 551 -21.17 24.25 -38.62
CA GLY A 551 -20.12 24.90 -39.41
C GLY A 551 -20.52 25.44 -40.79
N GLY A 552 -21.74 25.18 -41.27
CA GLY A 552 -22.12 25.41 -42.66
C GLY A 552 -21.63 24.32 -43.63
N ALA A 553 -21.10 23.20 -43.11
CA ALA A 553 -20.72 22.04 -43.90
C ALA A 553 -21.97 21.20 -44.25
N ILE A 554 -21.99 20.62 -45.45
CA ILE A 554 -23.11 19.82 -45.94
C ILE A 554 -22.80 18.35 -45.57
N ALA A 555 -23.70 17.71 -44.82
CA ALA A 555 -23.57 16.29 -44.50
C ALA A 555 -23.41 15.42 -45.76
N VAL A 556 -22.71 14.30 -45.64
CA VAL A 556 -22.61 13.32 -46.73
C VAL A 556 -24.00 12.80 -47.12
N GLN A 557 -24.13 12.33 -48.36
CA GLN A 557 -25.44 11.99 -48.93
C GLN A 557 -26.13 10.87 -48.14
N GLU A 558 -25.36 9.92 -47.61
CA GLU A 558 -25.84 8.82 -46.78
C GLU A 558 -26.52 9.30 -45.50
N ILE A 559 -25.97 10.33 -44.86
CA ILE A 559 -26.54 10.90 -43.62
C ILE A 559 -27.82 11.66 -43.95
N THR A 560 -27.80 12.45 -45.03
CA THR A 560 -28.96 13.22 -45.49
C THR A 560 -30.12 12.29 -45.85
N GLU A 561 -29.85 11.23 -46.63
CA GLU A 561 -30.84 10.21 -46.99
C GLU A 561 -31.41 9.52 -45.74
N PHE A 562 -30.55 9.16 -44.79
CA PHE A 562 -30.99 8.56 -43.53
C PHE A 562 -31.90 9.50 -42.74
N THR A 563 -31.54 10.78 -42.59
CA THR A 563 -32.36 11.74 -41.83
C THR A 563 -33.65 12.12 -42.54
N ASP A 564 -33.67 12.15 -43.88
CA ASP A 564 -34.88 12.40 -44.67
C ASP A 564 -35.87 11.22 -44.57
N GLU A 565 -35.36 9.98 -44.55
CA GLU A 565 -36.19 8.78 -44.46
C GLU A 565 -36.72 8.53 -43.04
N TYR A 566 -35.88 8.71 -42.03
CA TYR A 566 -36.18 8.25 -40.66
C TYR A 566 -36.30 9.37 -39.61
N GLY A 567 -35.96 10.61 -39.94
CA GLY A 567 -35.95 11.74 -39.01
C GLY A 567 -34.62 11.95 -38.28
N ASP A 568 -34.63 12.83 -37.27
CA ASP A 568 -33.45 13.26 -36.51
C ASP A 568 -33.48 12.85 -35.03
N ASP A 569 -34.64 12.51 -34.49
CA ASP A 569 -34.84 12.08 -33.10
C ASP A 569 -35.20 10.59 -33.03
N PHE A 570 -34.42 9.82 -32.26
CA PHE A 570 -34.62 8.38 -32.15
C PHE A 570 -34.50 7.89 -30.72
N TRP A 571 -35.38 6.99 -30.28
CA TRP A 571 -35.24 6.29 -29.01
C TRP A 571 -35.17 4.77 -29.16
N ALA A 572 -34.43 4.12 -28.26
CA ALA A 572 -34.35 2.66 -28.23
C ALA A 572 -34.25 2.07 -26.83
N TRP A 573 -34.87 0.90 -26.67
CA TRP A 573 -34.60 -0.01 -25.57
C TRP A 573 -33.47 -0.95 -25.97
N LYS A 574 -32.38 -0.96 -25.20
CA LYS A 574 -31.18 -1.75 -25.48
C LYS A 574 -30.99 -2.84 -24.43
N ALA A 575 -30.70 -4.05 -24.88
CA ALA A 575 -30.28 -5.16 -24.06
C ALA A 575 -28.85 -5.58 -24.44
N THR A 576 -27.94 -5.52 -23.48
CA THR A 576 -26.53 -5.86 -23.69
C THR A 576 -26.09 -7.01 -22.79
N GLY A 577 -25.78 -8.16 -23.38
CA GLY A 577 -25.09 -9.25 -22.70
C GLY A 577 -23.59 -9.12 -22.87
N ARG A 578 -22.80 -9.22 -21.79
CA ARG A 578 -21.33 -9.16 -21.85
C ARG A 578 -20.71 -10.27 -21.02
N TRP A 579 -19.84 -11.06 -21.64
CA TRP A 579 -18.96 -12.00 -20.95
C TRP A 579 -17.54 -11.43 -20.92
N THR A 580 -16.91 -11.43 -19.75
CA THR A 580 -15.54 -10.96 -19.58
C THR A 580 -14.73 -11.98 -18.79
N GLN A 581 -13.52 -12.27 -19.25
CA GLN A 581 -12.53 -13.05 -18.53
C GLN A 581 -11.22 -12.28 -18.42
N ASN A 582 -10.70 -12.12 -17.20
CA ASN A 582 -9.43 -11.46 -16.93
C ASN A 582 -8.50 -12.38 -16.14
N ARG A 583 -7.47 -12.88 -16.82
CA ARG A 583 -6.39 -13.73 -16.28
C ARG A 583 -5.02 -13.06 -16.41
N LEU A 584 -4.97 -11.74 -16.55
CA LEU A 584 -3.72 -11.01 -16.67
C LEU A 584 -2.94 -11.06 -15.36
N ASN A 585 -1.61 -11.14 -15.46
CA ASN A 585 -0.73 -11.16 -14.29
C ASN A 585 -0.61 -9.79 -13.59
N LYS A 586 -0.85 -8.69 -14.32
CA LYS A 586 -0.81 -7.32 -13.84
C LYS A 586 -1.97 -6.52 -14.45
N GLY A 587 -2.45 -5.51 -13.73
CA GLY A 587 -3.53 -4.63 -14.22
C GLY A 587 -3.07 -3.60 -15.24
N VAL A 588 -1.80 -3.23 -15.24
CA VAL A 588 -1.17 -2.29 -16.18
C VAL A 588 0.15 -2.90 -16.65
N LEU A 589 0.53 -2.69 -17.91
CA LEU A 589 1.74 -3.26 -18.53
C LEU A 589 1.86 -4.78 -18.29
N ALA A 590 0.78 -5.52 -18.54
CA ALA A 590 0.77 -6.98 -18.41
C ALA A 590 1.82 -7.65 -19.31
N THR A 591 2.35 -8.79 -18.85
CA THR A 591 3.36 -9.59 -19.58
C THR A 591 2.96 -11.06 -19.72
N ALA A 592 1.93 -11.51 -18.99
CA ALA A 592 1.43 -12.87 -19.07
C ALA A 592 -0.08 -12.90 -18.83
N GLY A 593 -0.73 -13.93 -19.37
CA GLY A 593 -2.15 -14.17 -19.16
C GLY A 593 -3.01 -13.78 -20.35
N SER A 594 -4.31 -13.61 -20.13
CA SER A 594 -5.26 -13.25 -21.17
C SER A 594 -6.39 -12.39 -20.65
N TYR A 595 -6.90 -11.52 -21.50
CA TYR A 595 -8.14 -10.80 -21.26
C TYR A 595 -9.03 -10.93 -22.48
N GLN A 596 -10.29 -11.29 -22.25
CA GLN A 596 -11.26 -11.62 -23.30
C GLN A 596 -12.59 -10.98 -22.94
N THR A 597 -13.25 -10.36 -23.92
CA THR A 597 -14.60 -9.83 -23.79
C THR A 597 -15.41 -10.19 -25.02
N VAL A 598 -16.61 -10.71 -24.81
CA VAL A 598 -17.63 -10.89 -25.84
C VAL A 598 -18.83 -10.08 -25.39
N SER A 599 -19.39 -9.22 -26.25
CA SER A 599 -20.63 -8.53 -25.95
C SER A 599 -21.60 -8.55 -27.13
N LEU A 600 -22.86 -8.85 -26.83
CA LEU A 600 -23.97 -8.76 -27.75
C LEU A 600 -24.90 -7.65 -27.26
N GLU A 601 -25.09 -6.62 -28.06
CA GLU A 601 -26.05 -5.56 -27.85
C GLU A 601 -27.21 -5.71 -28.84
N VAL A 602 -28.43 -5.53 -28.38
CA VAL A 602 -29.64 -5.62 -29.20
C VAL A 602 -30.57 -4.46 -28.84
N ALA A 603 -30.88 -3.61 -29.82
CA ALA A 603 -32.02 -2.69 -29.74
C ALA A 603 -33.30 -3.50 -29.98
N VAL A 604 -34.14 -3.64 -28.95
CA VAL A 604 -35.25 -4.60 -28.95
C VAL A 604 -36.48 -4.05 -29.68
N PRO A 605 -37.37 -4.92 -30.20
CA PRO A 605 -38.62 -4.50 -30.84
C PRO A 605 -39.45 -3.57 -29.96
N GLY A 606 -40.06 -2.56 -30.59
CA GLY A 606 -40.71 -1.45 -29.90
C GLY A 606 -39.77 -0.29 -29.59
N SER A 607 -38.60 -0.23 -30.22
CA SER A 607 -37.72 0.94 -30.35
C SER A 607 -37.97 1.61 -31.70
N ASP A 608 -37.55 2.86 -31.89
CA ASP A 608 -37.59 3.51 -33.21
C ASP A 608 -36.68 2.81 -34.22
N TYR A 609 -35.62 2.15 -33.77
CA TYR A 609 -34.74 1.34 -34.62
C TYR A 609 -34.41 0.00 -33.95
N THR A 610 -34.20 -1.01 -34.78
CA THR A 610 -33.89 -2.38 -34.33
C THR A 610 -32.62 -2.88 -34.99
N PHE A 611 -31.57 -3.06 -34.18
CA PHE A 611 -30.27 -3.56 -34.62
C PHE A 611 -29.65 -4.47 -33.57
N TYR A 612 -28.66 -5.26 -33.96
CA TYR A 612 -27.77 -5.94 -33.03
C TYR A 612 -26.32 -5.66 -33.37
N LYS A 613 -25.45 -5.67 -32.35
CA LYS A 613 -23.99 -5.55 -32.46
C LYS A 613 -23.33 -6.65 -31.65
N LEU A 614 -22.50 -7.46 -32.30
CA LEU A 614 -21.66 -8.47 -31.68
C LEU A 614 -20.21 -7.98 -31.71
N ASN A 615 -19.59 -7.89 -30.53
CA ASN A 615 -18.21 -7.46 -30.37
C ASN A 615 -17.40 -8.53 -29.66
N TYR A 616 -16.18 -8.77 -30.13
CA TYR A 616 -15.18 -9.61 -29.48
C TYR A 616 -13.86 -8.86 -29.38
N ARG A 617 -13.38 -8.67 -28.15
CA ARG A 617 -12.06 -8.11 -27.86
C ARG A 617 -11.23 -9.12 -27.09
N GLY A 618 -10.09 -9.47 -27.65
CA GLY A 618 -9.17 -10.44 -27.06
C GLY A 618 -7.74 -9.93 -27.00
N GLN A 619 -7.08 -10.19 -25.88
CA GLN A 619 -5.64 -10.07 -25.76
C GLN A 619 -5.04 -11.28 -25.05
N LYS A 620 -3.91 -11.77 -25.57
CA LYS A 620 -3.21 -12.94 -25.04
C LYS A 620 -1.72 -12.67 -25.00
N TYR A 621 -1.13 -12.87 -23.82
CA TYR A 621 0.29 -12.70 -23.58
C TYR A 621 0.96 -14.05 -23.33
N PHE A 622 2.04 -14.30 -24.06
CA PHE A 622 2.89 -15.47 -23.95
C PHE A 622 4.28 -15.03 -23.49
N PRO A 623 4.66 -15.25 -22.21
CA PRO A 623 6.02 -14.98 -21.77
C PRO A 623 6.98 -15.97 -22.44
N ILE A 624 7.97 -15.47 -23.16
CA ILE A 624 8.95 -16.29 -23.88
C ILE A 624 10.26 -16.40 -23.08
N ALA A 625 10.64 -15.32 -22.40
CA ALA A 625 11.77 -15.26 -21.48
C ALA A 625 11.43 -14.34 -20.30
N GLN A 626 12.37 -14.14 -19.36
CA GLN A 626 12.15 -13.36 -18.14
C GLN A 626 11.54 -11.97 -18.40
N ASP A 627 12.03 -11.27 -19.45
CA ASP A 627 11.62 -9.92 -19.79
C ASP A 627 11.06 -9.79 -21.22
N TRP A 628 10.83 -10.92 -21.91
CA TRP A 628 10.32 -10.95 -23.28
C TRP A 628 8.94 -11.60 -23.33
N SER A 629 7.99 -10.97 -24.01
CA SER A 629 6.63 -11.50 -24.11
C SER A 629 6.02 -11.22 -25.48
N LEU A 630 5.33 -12.20 -26.03
CA LEU A 630 4.56 -12.03 -27.26
C LEU A 630 3.10 -11.76 -26.91
N LYS A 631 2.53 -10.69 -27.44
CA LYS A 631 1.15 -10.28 -27.24
C LYS A 631 0.41 -10.38 -28.56
N PHE A 632 -0.75 -11.01 -28.53
CA PHE A 632 -1.73 -10.99 -29.61
C PHE A 632 -2.92 -10.15 -29.17
N ARG A 633 -3.32 -9.17 -29.97
CA ARG A 633 -4.56 -8.39 -29.79
C ARG A 633 -5.49 -8.67 -30.97
N THR A 634 -6.78 -8.76 -30.69
CA THR A 634 -7.83 -8.96 -31.70
C THR A 634 -9.05 -8.14 -31.30
N ASP A 635 -9.61 -7.38 -32.24
CA ASP A 635 -10.89 -6.68 -32.09
C ASP A 635 -11.75 -7.01 -33.32
N LEU A 636 -12.91 -7.60 -33.08
CA LEU A 636 -13.86 -8.01 -34.12
C LEU A 636 -15.23 -7.45 -33.78
N GLY A 637 -15.91 -6.88 -34.77
CA GLY A 637 -17.24 -6.30 -34.63
C GLY A 637 -18.11 -6.68 -35.82
N TYR A 638 -19.39 -6.93 -35.56
CA TYR A 638 -20.39 -7.08 -36.60
C TYR A 638 -21.71 -6.51 -36.09
N GLY A 639 -22.32 -5.62 -36.85
CA GLY A 639 -23.63 -5.06 -36.56
C GLY A 639 -24.55 -5.10 -37.76
N ALA A 640 -25.84 -5.31 -37.52
CA ALA A 640 -26.84 -5.27 -38.59
C ALA A 640 -28.20 -4.87 -38.04
N GLY A 641 -29.03 -4.29 -38.91
CA GLY A 641 -30.44 -4.07 -38.63
C GLY A 641 -31.23 -5.38 -38.67
N PHE A 642 -32.38 -5.40 -38.01
CA PHE A 642 -33.37 -6.46 -38.20
C PHE A 642 -34.79 -5.91 -38.08
N GLY A 643 -35.79 -6.66 -38.56
CA GLY A 643 -37.18 -6.20 -38.54
C GLY A 643 -37.45 -5.18 -39.65
N ASP A 644 -38.05 -4.04 -39.29
CA ASP A 644 -38.36 -2.97 -40.24
C ASP A 644 -37.11 -2.17 -40.64
N TYR A 645 -36.10 -2.13 -39.77
CA TYR A 645 -34.79 -1.55 -40.05
C TYR A 645 -33.83 -2.64 -40.49
N LYS A 646 -33.29 -2.54 -41.70
CA LYS A 646 -32.39 -3.57 -42.25
C LYS A 646 -30.91 -3.23 -42.10
N ARG A 647 -30.58 -1.95 -41.90
CA ARG A 647 -29.21 -1.46 -41.77
C ARG A 647 -28.87 -1.11 -40.32
N LEU A 648 -27.59 -1.19 -40.00
CA LEU A 648 -27.06 -0.60 -38.78
C LEU A 648 -27.12 0.94 -38.92
N PRO A 649 -27.61 1.69 -37.91
CA PRO A 649 -27.57 3.15 -37.96
C PRO A 649 -26.13 3.65 -38.09
N PHE A 650 -25.89 4.65 -38.95
CA PHE A 650 -24.53 5.10 -39.27
C PHE A 650 -23.76 5.63 -38.05
N TYR A 651 -24.45 6.24 -37.08
CA TYR A 651 -23.85 6.72 -35.83
C TYR A 651 -23.44 5.58 -34.87
N GLU A 652 -23.76 4.33 -35.22
CA GLU A 652 -23.30 3.11 -34.54
C GLU A 652 -22.22 2.35 -35.33
N ASN A 653 -21.73 2.91 -36.45
CA ASN A 653 -20.65 2.31 -37.25
C ASN A 653 -19.36 2.11 -36.45
N TYR A 654 -18.57 1.15 -36.91
CA TYR A 654 -17.20 0.94 -36.48
C TYR A 654 -16.24 1.82 -37.30
N TYR A 655 -15.12 2.18 -36.67
CA TYR A 655 -14.04 2.94 -37.27
C TYR A 655 -12.70 2.25 -36.93
N SER A 656 -11.72 2.35 -37.84
CA SER A 656 -10.38 1.76 -37.70
C SER A 656 -9.30 2.75 -38.14
N GLY A 657 -8.07 2.55 -37.66
CA GLY A 657 -6.94 3.46 -37.86
C GLY A 657 -6.56 4.21 -36.58
N GLY A 658 -5.29 4.52 -36.42
CA GLY A 658 -4.77 5.26 -35.26
C GLY A 658 -4.29 4.40 -34.09
N LEU A 659 -3.93 5.09 -32.99
CA LEU A 659 -3.53 4.43 -31.73
C LEU A 659 -4.69 3.61 -31.16
N GLY A 660 -4.40 2.34 -30.82
CA GLY A 660 -5.40 1.41 -30.30
C GLY A 660 -6.05 0.51 -31.36
N SER A 661 -5.93 0.88 -32.64
CA SER A 661 -6.34 0.12 -33.83
C SER A 661 -5.09 -0.19 -34.68
N VAL A 662 -5.10 0.05 -35.99
CA VAL A 662 -3.97 -0.11 -36.93
C VAL A 662 -3.10 1.15 -36.90
N ARG A 663 -1.99 1.10 -36.16
CA ARG A 663 -1.06 2.24 -36.04
C ARG A 663 -0.41 2.57 -37.39
N GLY A 664 0.00 3.81 -37.61
CA GLY A 664 0.61 4.23 -38.89
C GLY A 664 -0.39 4.73 -39.94
N TYR A 665 -1.67 4.50 -39.71
CA TYR A 665 -2.77 5.17 -40.39
C TYR A 665 -3.36 6.23 -39.44
N GLU A 666 -3.93 7.29 -40.02
CA GLU A 666 -4.66 8.32 -39.30
C GLU A 666 -5.87 7.74 -38.56
N SER A 667 -6.39 8.44 -37.55
CA SER A 667 -7.41 7.89 -36.67
C SER A 667 -8.75 7.80 -37.39
N ASN A 668 -9.42 6.64 -37.33
CA ASN A 668 -10.74 6.41 -37.92
C ASN A 668 -10.83 6.53 -39.46
N THR A 669 -9.70 6.60 -40.17
CA THR A 669 -9.69 6.82 -41.63
C THR A 669 -9.77 5.55 -42.48
N LEU A 670 -9.66 4.36 -41.87
CA LEU A 670 -9.72 3.09 -42.60
C LEU A 670 -11.16 2.58 -42.75
N GLY A 671 -11.54 2.25 -43.98
CA GLY A 671 -12.82 1.63 -44.33
C GLY A 671 -13.59 2.41 -45.40
N PRO A 672 -14.90 2.17 -45.53
CA PRO A 672 -15.74 2.86 -46.52
C PRO A 672 -15.74 4.38 -46.32
N ARG A 673 -15.76 5.11 -47.44
CA ARG A 673 -15.84 6.58 -47.46
C ARG A 673 -17.26 7.02 -47.84
N GLY A 674 -17.69 8.13 -47.27
CA GLY A 674 -19.00 8.72 -47.52
C GLY A 674 -19.04 9.43 -48.86
N THR A 675 -20.22 9.58 -49.44
CA THR A 675 -20.36 10.27 -50.72
C THR A 675 -20.48 11.77 -50.49
N PRO A 676 -19.53 12.58 -51.00
CA PRO A 676 -19.61 14.03 -50.86
C PRO A 676 -20.94 14.57 -51.37
N SER A 677 -21.40 15.66 -50.76
CA SER A 677 -22.56 16.39 -51.26
C SER A 677 -22.34 16.84 -52.71
N ALA A 678 -23.42 17.09 -53.46
CA ALA A 678 -23.30 17.53 -54.85
C ALA A 678 -22.49 18.83 -55.01
N ALA A 679 -22.48 19.70 -53.99
CA ALA A 679 -21.66 20.92 -53.96
C ALA A 679 -20.18 20.58 -53.70
N ALA A 680 -19.88 19.79 -52.67
CA ALA A 680 -18.52 19.34 -52.33
C ALA A 680 -17.86 18.59 -53.50
N ARG A 681 -18.61 17.69 -54.15
CA ARG A 681 -18.15 16.95 -55.33
C ARG A 681 -17.86 17.87 -56.52
N ALA A 682 -18.60 18.98 -56.68
CA ALA A 682 -18.34 19.96 -57.73
C ALA A 682 -17.04 20.76 -57.49
N ASP A 683 -16.65 20.90 -56.23
CA ASP A 683 -15.38 21.51 -55.80
C ASP A 683 -14.20 20.51 -55.79
N GLY A 684 -14.48 19.24 -56.11
CA GLY A 684 -13.46 18.18 -56.24
C GLY A 684 -13.02 17.59 -54.90
N GLU A 685 -13.86 17.69 -53.86
CA GLU A 685 -13.61 17.05 -52.56
C GLU A 685 -13.84 15.54 -52.65
N ASP A 686 -12.94 14.76 -52.05
CA ASP A 686 -13.08 13.32 -51.85
C ASP A 686 -14.04 13.03 -50.68
N GLY A 687 -14.53 11.80 -50.59
CA GLY A 687 -15.41 11.37 -49.50
C GLY A 687 -14.68 11.36 -48.16
N ASP A 688 -15.31 11.78 -47.07
CA ASP A 688 -14.75 11.58 -45.73
C ASP A 688 -15.00 10.14 -45.25
N PRO A 689 -14.14 9.56 -44.40
CA PRO A 689 -14.37 8.25 -43.80
C PRO A 689 -15.75 8.15 -43.14
N PHE A 690 -16.55 7.15 -43.55
CA PHE A 690 -17.93 6.95 -43.07
C PHE A 690 -18.02 5.81 -42.05
N GLY A 691 -17.05 4.90 -42.09
CA GLY A 691 -17.06 3.68 -41.30
C GLY A 691 -18.03 2.64 -41.88
N GLY A 692 -18.26 1.59 -41.11
CA GLY A 692 -19.02 0.44 -41.59
C GLY A 692 -19.48 -0.47 -40.47
N ASN A 693 -20.19 -1.53 -40.81
CA ASN A 693 -20.86 -2.39 -39.86
C ASN A 693 -20.07 -3.68 -39.52
N ILE A 694 -18.91 -3.90 -40.15
CA ILE A 694 -18.00 -5.01 -39.83
C ILE A 694 -16.63 -4.46 -39.46
N LEU A 695 -16.12 -4.81 -38.29
CA LEU A 695 -14.77 -4.48 -37.83
C LEU A 695 -13.92 -5.74 -37.80
N ALA A 696 -12.73 -5.69 -38.39
CA ALA A 696 -11.75 -6.76 -38.25
C ALA A 696 -10.35 -6.19 -38.03
N GLU A 697 -9.83 -6.34 -36.81
CA GLU A 697 -8.50 -5.87 -36.42
C GLU A 697 -7.71 -6.94 -35.67
N GLY A 698 -6.40 -6.95 -35.91
CA GLY A 698 -5.43 -7.80 -35.26
C GLY A 698 -4.09 -7.10 -35.06
N SER A 699 -3.38 -7.48 -34.02
CA SER A 699 -2.00 -7.05 -33.80
C SER A 699 -1.17 -8.15 -33.16
N ILE A 700 0.07 -8.27 -33.63
CA ILE A 700 1.10 -9.11 -33.04
C ILE A 700 2.19 -8.18 -32.52
N GLU A 701 2.41 -8.19 -31.21
CA GLU A 701 3.39 -7.32 -30.54
C GLU A 701 4.43 -8.15 -29.78
N LEU A 702 5.70 -7.92 -30.07
CA LEU A 702 6.82 -8.42 -29.27
C LEU A 702 7.21 -7.37 -28.24
N ILE A 703 6.97 -7.68 -26.97
CA ILE A 703 7.41 -6.88 -25.82
C ILE A 703 8.84 -7.31 -25.48
N PHE A 704 9.75 -6.35 -25.40
CA PHE A 704 11.17 -6.59 -25.14
C PHE A 704 11.73 -5.51 -24.20
N PRO A 705 12.81 -5.79 -23.45
CA PRO A 705 13.44 -4.80 -22.57
C PRO A 705 14.46 -3.93 -23.33
N LEU A 706 14.66 -2.69 -22.88
CA LEU A 706 15.72 -1.81 -23.37
C LEU A 706 17.06 -2.12 -22.68
N PRO A 707 18.15 -2.44 -23.39
CA PRO A 707 19.41 -2.86 -22.77
C PRO A 707 20.14 -1.75 -21.99
N PHE A 708 19.68 -0.49 -22.10
CA PHE A 708 20.33 0.68 -21.49
C PHE A 708 19.58 1.25 -20.28
N VAL A 709 18.49 0.61 -19.83
CA VAL A 709 17.65 1.07 -18.72
C VAL A 709 17.59 -0.03 -17.66
N GLU A 710 18.11 0.22 -16.46
CA GLU A 710 18.16 -0.78 -15.38
C GLU A 710 16.79 -1.07 -14.76
N ASP A 711 15.97 -0.03 -14.52
CA ASP A 711 14.59 -0.18 -14.03
C ASP A 711 13.57 0.17 -15.12
N GLN A 712 12.86 -0.86 -15.60
CA GLN A 712 11.84 -0.75 -16.64
C GLN A 712 10.45 -1.09 -16.12
N SER A 713 10.25 -1.15 -14.80
CA SER A 713 8.97 -1.51 -14.20
C SER A 713 7.81 -0.58 -14.61
N SER A 714 8.12 0.66 -14.98
CA SER A 714 7.18 1.67 -15.49
C SER A 714 7.16 1.80 -17.02
N MET A 715 7.90 0.98 -17.76
CA MET A 715 8.05 1.10 -19.22
C MET A 715 7.71 -0.20 -19.93
N GLN A 716 7.16 -0.09 -21.14
CA GLN A 716 6.92 -1.23 -22.02
C GLN A 716 7.21 -0.84 -23.46
N THR A 717 8.26 -1.42 -24.02
CA THR A 717 8.62 -1.29 -25.43
C THR A 717 8.07 -2.46 -26.24
N THR A 718 7.56 -2.16 -27.43
CA THR A 718 6.90 -3.13 -28.30
C THR A 718 7.37 -2.99 -29.73
N LEU A 719 7.71 -4.10 -30.40
CA LEU A 719 7.75 -4.18 -31.85
C LEU A 719 6.41 -4.76 -32.31
N PHE A 720 5.72 -4.13 -33.24
CA PHE A 720 4.38 -4.56 -33.62
C PHE A 720 4.20 -4.74 -35.12
N LEU A 721 3.27 -5.63 -35.47
CA LEU A 721 2.66 -5.77 -36.78
C LEU A 721 1.15 -5.69 -36.58
N ASP A 722 0.55 -4.61 -37.05
CA ASP A 722 -0.90 -4.40 -36.99
C ASP A 722 -1.51 -4.70 -38.35
N GLY A 723 -2.75 -5.17 -38.35
CA GLY A 723 -3.53 -5.39 -39.56
C GLY A 723 -5.02 -5.32 -39.29
N GLY A 724 -5.76 -4.65 -40.15
CA GLY A 724 -7.19 -4.53 -40.00
C GLY A 724 -7.80 -3.45 -40.87
N THR A 725 -9.13 -3.45 -40.91
CA THR A 725 -9.94 -2.40 -41.53
C THR A 725 -11.39 -2.56 -41.05
N VAL A 726 -12.24 -1.66 -41.53
CA VAL A 726 -13.70 -1.74 -41.43
C VAL A 726 -14.29 -2.04 -42.80
N PHE A 727 -15.37 -2.82 -42.84
CA PHE A 727 -16.11 -3.15 -44.06
C PHE A 727 -17.59 -2.80 -43.91
N SER A 728 -18.29 -2.73 -45.04
CA SER A 728 -19.76 -2.66 -45.10
C SER A 728 -20.31 -3.89 -45.83
N ASP A 729 -21.36 -4.54 -45.30
CA ASP A 729 -22.10 -5.57 -46.06
C ASP A 729 -23.34 -5.04 -46.78
N ASP A 730 -23.77 -3.82 -46.49
CA ASP A 730 -24.91 -3.14 -47.10
C ASP A 730 -24.59 -1.65 -47.33
N CYS A 731 -24.08 -1.32 -48.52
CA CYS A 731 -23.80 0.06 -48.93
C CYS A 731 -25.10 0.81 -49.23
N TYR A 732 -25.13 2.13 -49.00
CA TYR A 732 -26.28 2.94 -49.41
C TYR A 732 -26.31 3.03 -50.94
N ASP A 733 -27.50 3.18 -51.53
CA ASP A 733 -27.66 3.28 -52.98
C ASP A 733 -27.00 4.55 -53.55
N VAL A 734 -26.89 5.60 -52.72
CA VAL A 734 -26.18 6.85 -53.05
C VAL A 734 -24.66 6.73 -52.93
N SER A 735 -24.13 5.65 -52.33
CA SER A 735 -22.71 5.51 -52.08
C SER A 735 -21.92 5.32 -53.37
N THR A 736 -21.00 6.24 -53.68
CA THR A 736 -20.13 6.12 -54.85
C THR A 736 -18.82 5.38 -54.58
N ASP A 737 -18.45 5.25 -53.30
CA ASP A 737 -17.17 4.70 -52.86
C ASP A 737 -17.35 3.71 -51.70
N CYS A 738 -18.12 2.65 -51.97
CA CYS A 738 -18.42 1.59 -51.03
C CYS A 738 -18.51 0.24 -51.75
N SER A 739 -17.76 -0.74 -51.26
CA SER A 739 -17.82 -2.14 -51.67
C SER A 739 -18.60 -2.95 -50.64
N SER A 740 -19.63 -3.68 -51.08
CA SER A 740 -20.37 -4.57 -50.18
C SER A 740 -19.66 -5.92 -50.03
N GLY A 741 -19.39 -6.31 -48.78
CA GLY A 741 -18.82 -7.60 -48.41
C GLY A 741 -17.44 -7.48 -47.74
N ILE A 742 -16.79 -8.63 -47.54
CA ILE A 742 -15.44 -8.69 -46.96
C ILE A 742 -14.45 -9.00 -48.08
N SER A 743 -13.56 -8.06 -48.36
CA SER A 743 -12.47 -8.23 -49.33
C SER A 743 -11.11 -8.29 -48.63
N GLY A 744 -10.26 -9.25 -49.03
CA GLY A 744 -8.88 -9.29 -48.53
C GLY A 744 -8.02 -8.11 -49.02
N ASP A 745 -8.42 -7.48 -50.13
CA ASP A 745 -7.68 -6.39 -50.75
C ASP A 745 -7.83 -5.05 -50.00
N GLU A 746 -8.87 -4.91 -49.18
CA GLU A 746 -9.13 -3.72 -48.33
C GLU A 746 -8.40 -3.78 -46.98
N LEU A 747 -7.79 -4.92 -46.63
CA LEU A 747 -7.02 -5.05 -45.38
C LEU A 747 -5.76 -4.19 -45.44
N ARG A 748 -5.59 -3.33 -44.44
CA ARG A 748 -4.39 -2.51 -44.28
C ARG A 748 -3.50 -3.07 -43.19
N PHE A 749 -2.19 -3.01 -43.42
CA PHE A 749 -1.17 -3.53 -42.53
C PHE A 749 -0.12 -2.45 -42.24
N SER A 750 0.44 -2.50 -41.04
CA SER A 750 1.52 -1.62 -40.65
C SER A 750 2.48 -2.31 -39.69
N THR A 751 3.69 -1.81 -39.60
CA THR A 751 4.66 -2.29 -38.61
C THR A 751 5.43 -1.13 -38.00
N GLY A 752 5.88 -1.30 -36.76
CA GLY A 752 6.54 -0.22 -36.05
C GLY A 752 7.10 -0.58 -34.69
N ILE A 753 7.55 0.46 -34.00
CA ILE A 753 8.01 0.41 -32.61
C ILE A 753 7.08 1.28 -31.77
N GLY A 754 6.66 0.76 -30.64
CA GLY A 754 5.89 1.45 -29.63
C GLY A 754 6.64 1.53 -28.30
N LEU A 755 6.37 2.59 -27.54
CA LEU A 755 6.84 2.76 -26.17
C LEU A 755 5.68 3.26 -25.33
N THR A 756 5.34 2.55 -24.26
CA THR A 756 4.44 3.04 -23.22
C THR A 756 5.23 3.29 -21.94
N TRP A 757 5.13 4.48 -21.38
CA TRP A 757 5.78 4.89 -20.14
C TRP A 757 4.74 5.40 -19.14
N LEU A 758 4.66 4.76 -17.98
CA LEU A 758 3.84 5.21 -16.87
C LEU A 758 4.57 6.35 -16.14
N THR A 759 4.02 7.55 -16.24
CA THR A 759 4.51 8.74 -15.53
C THR A 759 3.61 9.11 -14.37
N ALA A 760 4.04 10.09 -13.56
CA ALA A 760 3.20 10.67 -12.50
C ALA A 760 1.89 11.30 -13.05
N LEU A 761 1.86 11.68 -14.32
CA LEU A 761 0.70 12.29 -14.99
C LEU A 761 -0.19 11.26 -15.71
N GLY A 762 0.22 9.99 -15.75
CA GLY A 762 -0.47 8.92 -16.48
C GLY A 762 0.40 8.24 -17.55
N PRO A 763 -0.18 7.28 -18.30
CA PRO A 763 0.51 6.60 -19.38
C PRO A 763 0.81 7.56 -20.54
N LEU A 764 2.06 7.54 -20.98
CA LEU A 764 2.54 8.12 -22.24
C LEU A 764 2.77 6.99 -23.23
N THR A 765 2.00 6.93 -24.29
CA THR A 765 2.18 5.93 -25.35
C THR A 765 2.64 6.64 -26.62
N PHE A 766 3.72 6.16 -27.21
CA PHE A 766 4.26 6.59 -28.48
C PHE A 766 4.26 5.41 -29.45
N SER A 767 4.02 5.68 -30.72
CA SER A 767 4.28 4.73 -31.80
C SER A 767 4.91 5.41 -33.00
N VAL A 768 5.94 4.78 -33.53
CA VAL A 768 6.53 5.09 -34.83
C VAL A 768 6.20 3.92 -35.74
N ALA A 769 5.35 4.17 -36.73
CA ALA A 769 4.72 3.14 -37.54
C ALA A 769 4.87 3.43 -39.03
N LYS A 770 5.06 2.39 -39.83
CA LYS A 770 5.06 2.47 -41.29
C LYS A 770 3.90 1.65 -41.83
N ALA A 771 3.00 2.30 -42.57
CA ALA A 771 2.00 1.64 -43.40
C ALA A 771 2.69 0.79 -44.48
N LEU A 772 2.28 -0.47 -44.61
CA LEU A 772 2.91 -1.45 -45.51
C LEU A 772 2.23 -1.51 -46.88
N ASN A 773 0.93 -1.26 -46.93
CA ASN A 773 0.11 -1.29 -48.13
C ASN A 773 -0.99 -0.20 -48.10
N PRO A 774 -0.63 1.09 -47.98
CA PRO A 774 -1.61 2.15 -48.10
C PRO A 774 -2.16 2.22 -49.54
N ASP A 775 -3.44 2.52 -49.65
CA ASP A 775 -4.13 2.86 -50.90
C ASP A 775 -4.06 4.36 -51.17
N ASP A 776 -4.48 4.79 -52.37
CA ASP A 776 -4.41 6.20 -52.79
C ASP A 776 -5.32 7.10 -51.93
N GLU A 777 -6.37 6.54 -51.35
CA GLU A 777 -7.35 7.23 -50.48
C GLU A 777 -7.03 7.07 -48.98
N ASP A 778 -6.01 6.31 -48.60
CA ASP A 778 -5.67 6.11 -47.19
C ASP A 778 -4.82 7.26 -46.63
N GLU A 779 -5.23 7.77 -45.47
CA GLU A 779 -4.48 8.78 -44.73
C GLU A 779 -3.48 8.11 -43.76
N THR A 780 -2.19 8.44 -43.91
CA THR A 780 -1.11 7.81 -43.13
C THR A 780 -0.50 8.76 -42.11
N GLN A 781 -0.20 8.23 -40.93
CA GLN A 781 0.36 8.99 -39.82
C GLN A 781 1.54 8.25 -39.18
N PHE A 782 2.76 8.63 -39.57
CA PHE A 782 3.98 7.92 -39.17
C PHE A 782 4.29 7.96 -37.67
N PHE A 783 4.05 9.10 -37.01
CA PHE A 783 4.31 9.28 -35.59
C PHE A 783 3.02 9.56 -34.85
N GLN A 784 2.72 8.72 -33.87
CA GLN A 784 1.51 8.83 -33.06
C GLN A 784 1.83 8.85 -31.57
N PHE A 785 1.09 9.63 -30.80
CA PHE A 785 1.24 9.66 -29.34
C PHE A 785 -0.06 9.98 -28.60
N SER A 786 -0.13 9.49 -27.36
CA SER A 786 -1.19 9.80 -26.39
C SER A 786 -0.58 9.99 -25.00
N LEU A 787 -1.03 11.02 -24.28
CA LEU A 787 -0.66 11.32 -22.90
C LEU A 787 -1.91 11.29 -22.03
N GLY A 788 -1.88 10.54 -20.93
CA GLY A 788 -2.89 10.64 -19.87
C GLY A 788 -4.28 10.18 -20.26
N GLN A 789 -4.46 9.62 -21.47
CA GLN A 789 -5.67 8.91 -21.85
C GLN A 789 -5.74 7.65 -20.99
N THR A 790 -6.72 7.63 -20.09
CA THR A 790 -6.96 6.46 -19.24
C THR A 790 -7.72 5.42 -20.07
N PHE A 791 -7.21 4.18 -20.04
CA PHE A 791 -7.54 3.07 -20.94
C PHE A 791 -9.02 2.70 -21.00
#